data_AF-A0A166DTE8-F1
#
_entry.id   AF-A0A166DTE8-F1
#
_cell.length_a   1.000
_cell.length_b   1.000
_cell.length_c   1.000
_cell.angle_alpha   90.00
_cell.angle_beta   90.00
_cell.angle_gamma   90.00
#
_symmetry.space_group_name_H-M   'P 1'
#
loop_
_entity.id
_entity.type
_entity.pdbx_description
1 polymer ?
#
loop_
_entity_poly.entity_id
_entity_poly.type
_entity_poly.pdbx_seq_one_letter_code
_entity_poly.pdbx_strand_id
1 'polypeptide(L)'
;MSQNDIIADYQAKRAGLIQEDRALRADHARTSNRFEAEAKADAIISSIRAEEAISVWDAEQDRIPHPFPGMEFLTARDVIAGTKIFKILTKMPKGALLHSHLDATVNQHILLKLALEQPAVHIAAARPLTAANLASTQPIFKALSAAQFTQGQASLTDAAYVGESLVDVRTARETFSPELGGPAGFDDWIVGWLTINPEEAYKTHNTVTKIWQKFSSTFLTSEPLTHFVPICTISFLPKTMTNEQGEEVVEHREWLLNFEQIVNEVKAELKKEGREDDFIGAKIIYTTLRFITPAELEWYTADCLALKREFPHLIAGFDLVGDENLFKPLIDYIGPLLQFRADCKEAGLEIPFLFHAGETLGDGSKADVNLYDAILLGTKRIGHGFSLVKHPKLMQLCREKDIMIEVCPISNEILRLTSSMPMHPLPIVLNNGIPVALCSDDPAVFGNMGLSFDFYQALVASEVTGLIQLGEMARDSIKYSCMDAGEKARALAIWEKRWVAFVEAVAANVDERTSSTDRFNQHRTDGRRRDSAFYSLALGATSDPRRYRQTVFARFILDLSQFDSQRFRILTSLVITIVSPCMSQIMISASSIDVQALGDVPHPSKSRKLNHFFILKIDGNKVFESAKVPREPLQWKEQQQFHFTPSSKIDIAIYRKSRAFGWRRPVLVAEYGGRGMDFLDTVFRSR
;
A
#
# COMPACT_ATOMS: atom_id res chain seq x y z
N MET A 1 59.56 -15.39 -1.66
CA MET A 1 58.63 -14.24 -1.75
C MET A 1 58.98 -13.26 -0.66
N SER A 2 59.12 -11.98 -1.02
CA SER A 2 59.18 -10.86 -0.08
C SER A 2 57.81 -10.64 0.59
N GLN A 3 57.77 -9.83 1.65
CA GLN A 3 56.51 -9.40 2.25
C GLN A 3 55.65 -8.59 1.27
N ASN A 4 56.28 -7.84 0.36
CA ASN A 4 55.57 -7.09 -0.68
C ASN A 4 54.93 -8.04 -1.71
N ASP A 5 55.59 -9.15 -2.06
CA ASP A 5 55.04 -10.15 -2.99
C ASP A 5 53.78 -10.80 -2.39
N ILE A 6 53.80 -11.10 -1.08
CA ILE A 6 52.65 -11.66 -0.35
C ILE A 6 51.48 -10.66 -0.31
N ILE A 7 51.77 -9.38 -0.06
CA ILE A 7 50.75 -8.32 -0.06
C ILE A 7 50.16 -8.15 -1.46
N ALA A 8 50.98 -8.16 -2.52
CA ALA A 8 50.53 -8.04 -3.90
C ALA A 8 49.65 -9.23 -4.33
N ASP A 9 50.05 -10.47 -4.01
CA ASP A 9 49.24 -11.68 -4.24
C ASP A 9 47.88 -11.62 -3.51
N TYR A 10 47.88 -11.19 -2.24
CA TYR A 10 46.63 -11.00 -1.49
C TYR A 10 45.75 -9.90 -2.09
N GLN A 11 46.33 -8.78 -2.52
CA GLN A 11 45.61 -7.69 -3.19
C GLN A 11 45.01 -8.14 -4.52
N ALA A 12 45.75 -8.92 -5.33
CA ALA A 12 45.26 -9.50 -6.57
C ALA A 12 44.09 -10.47 -6.33
N LYS A 13 44.22 -11.38 -5.36
CA LYS A 13 43.14 -12.30 -4.95
C LYS A 13 41.90 -11.57 -4.45
N ARG A 14 42.07 -10.52 -3.64
CA ARG A 14 40.98 -9.67 -3.17
C ARG A 14 40.30 -8.93 -4.33
N ALA A 15 41.05 -8.41 -5.29
CA ALA A 15 40.50 -7.75 -6.47
C ALA A 15 39.72 -8.73 -7.36
N GLY A 16 40.25 -9.93 -7.60
CA GLY A 16 39.57 -11.02 -8.32
C GLY A 16 38.24 -11.39 -7.68
N LEU A 17 38.21 -11.65 -6.36
CA LEU A 17 36.98 -11.98 -5.65
C LEU A 17 35.92 -10.86 -5.71
N ILE A 18 36.34 -9.59 -5.64
CA ILE A 18 35.43 -8.45 -5.82
C ILE A 18 34.89 -8.39 -7.25
N GLN A 19 35.72 -8.71 -8.26
CA GLN A 19 35.30 -8.76 -9.65
C GLN A 19 34.33 -9.91 -9.91
N GLU A 20 34.54 -11.08 -9.32
CA GLU A 20 33.64 -12.24 -9.37
C GLU A 20 32.26 -11.92 -8.75
N ASP A 21 32.24 -11.30 -7.57
CA ASP A 21 30.99 -10.83 -6.92
C ASP A 21 30.26 -9.78 -7.79
N ARG A 22 30.99 -8.79 -8.33
CA ARG A 22 30.41 -7.76 -9.20
C ARG A 22 29.99 -8.29 -10.57
N ALA A 23 30.53 -9.41 -11.03
CA ALA A 23 30.13 -10.05 -12.28
C ALA A 23 28.74 -10.71 -12.22
N LEU A 24 28.21 -10.95 -11.02
CA LEU A 24 26.85 -11.48 -10.82
C LEU A 24 25.75 -10.41 -10.96
N ARG A 25 26.10 -9.12 -10.96
CA ARG A 25 25.12 -8.02 -10.96
C ARG A 25 24.40 -7.85 -12.30
N ALA A 26 23.15 -7.39 -12.22
CA ALA A 26 22.34 -7.07 -13.40
C ALA A 26 23.00 -6.03 -14.33
N ASP A 27 23.67 -5.01 -13.76
CA ASP A 27 24.40 -3.98 -14.52
C ASP A 27 25.77 -4.42 -15.08
N HIS A 28 26.24 -5.65 -14.82
CA HIS A 28 27.63 -6.03 -15.12
C HIS A 28 27.97 -5.90 -16.62
N ALA A 29 27.08 -6.37 -17.50
CA ALA A 29 27.30 -6.33 -18.94
C ALA A 29 27.39 -4.90 -19.48
N ARG A 30 26.56 -3.97 -18.99
CA ARG A 30 26.63 -2.55 -19.35
C ARG A 30 27.87 -1.90 -18.75
N THR A 31 28.13 -2.14 -17.46
CA THR A 31 29.28 -1.61 -16.73
C THR A 31 30.60 -1.96 -17.41
N SER A 32 30.74 -3.19 -17.92
CA SER A 32 31.93 -3.64 -18.66
C SER A 32 32.08 -3.00 -20.05
N ASN A 33 30.99 -2.50 -20.66
CA ASN A 33 30.97 -1.93 -22.01
C ASN A 33 30.68 -0.41 -22.02
N ARG A 34 30.72 0.25 -20.85
CA ARG A 34 30.37 1.66 -20.72
C ARG A 34 31.32 2.58 -21.50
N PHE A 35 30.77 3.62 -22.13
CA PHE A 35 31.58 4.59 -22.88
C PHE A 35 32.10 5.72 -21.97
N GLU A 36 32.98 6.58 -22.51
CA GLU A 36 33.73 7.56 -21.72
C GLU A 36 32.84 8.54 -20.94
N ALA A 37 31.77 9.06 -21.56
CA ALA A 37 30.85 9.99 -20.90
C ALA A 37 30.00 9.30 -19.82
N GLU A 38 29.57 8.04 -20.04
CA GLU A 38 28.95 7.21 -19.01
C GLU A 38 29.87 7.06 -17.78
N ALA A 39 31.15 6.71 -18.00
CA ALA A 39 32.12 6.56 -16.92
C ALA A 39 32.42 7.88 -16.17
N LYS A 40 32.48 9.01 -16.87
CA LYS A 40 32.63 10.34 -16.25
C LYS A 40 31.39 10.73 -15.46
N ALA A 41 30.19 10.56 -16.01
CA ALA A 41 28.93 10.90 -15.35
C ALA A 41 28.71 10.09 -14.06
N ASP A 42 29.02 8.79 -14.08
CA ASP A 42 28.94 7.91 -12.91
C ASP A 42 29.91 8.32 -11.78
N ALA A 43 31.14 8.72 -12.14
CA ALA A 43 32.12 9.26 -11.20
C ALA A 43 31.68 10.61 -10.62
N ILE A 44 31.03 11.48 -11.41
CA ILE A 44 30.47 12.76 -10.95
C ILE A 44 29.33 12.53 -9.96
N ILE A 45 28.38 11.62 -10.27
CA ILE A 45 27.31 11.26 -9.33
C ILE A 45 27.87 10.72 -8.02
N SER A 46 28.89 9.86 -8.08
CA SER A 46 29.58 9.33 -6.90
C SER A 46 30.26 10.43 -6.08
N SER A 47 30.89 11.40 -6.74
CA SER A 47 31.51 12.57 -6.09
C SER A 47 30.47 13.47 -5.41
N ILE A 48 29.36 13.77 -6.09
CA ILE A 48 28.25 14.54 -5.52
C ILE A 48 27.62 13.78 -4.34
N ARG A 49 27.47 12.45 -4.40
CA ARG A 49 26.96 11.64 -3.28
C ARG A 49 27.84 11.79 -2.04
N ALA A 50 29.16 11.78 -2.20
CA ALA A 50 30.10 12.01 -1.12
C ALA A 50 30.06 13.46 -0.58
N GLU A 51 29.84 14.46 -1.45
CA GLU A 51 29.66 15.86 -1.03
C GLU A 51 28.35 16.06 -0.24
N GLU A 52 27.25 15.47 -0.71
CA GLU A 52 25.92 15.59 -0.09
C GLU A 52 25.81 14.81 1.21
N ALA A 53 26.47 13.65 1.32
CA ALA A 53 26.57 12.92 2.58
C ALA A 53 27.02 13.85 3.73
N ILE A 54 27.99 14.74 3.48
CA ILE A 54 28.47 15.70 4.48
C ILE A 54 27.61 16.97 4.51
N SER A 55 27.34 17.57 3.35
CA SER A 55 26.75 18.93 3.26
C SER A 55 25.23 18.98 3.42
N VAL A 56 24.54 17.85 3.29
CA VAL A 56 23.08 17.73 3.44
C VAL A 56 22.74 16.79 4.59
N TRP A 57 23.39 15.63 4.67
CA TRP A 57 22.95 14.53 5.55
C TRP A 57 23.68 14.48 6.91
N ASP A 58 24.96 14.85 7.00
CA ASP A 58 25.65 15.05 8.29
C ASP A 58 25.35 16.44 8.91
N ALA A 59 24.66 17.34 8.19
CA ALA A 59 24.29 18.67 8.66
C ALA A 59 23.14 18.62 9.68
N GLU A 60 23.19 19.47 10.71
CA GLU A 60 22.06 19.65 11.62
C GLU A 60 20.85 20.23 10.87
N GLN A 61 19.66 19.65 11.10
CA GLN A 61 18.41 20.08 10.48
C GLN A 61 17.32 20.28 11.54
N ASP A 62 16.74 21.48 11.61
CA ASP A 62 15.78 21.89 12.66
C ASP A 62 14.57 20.96 12.84
N ARG A 63 14.18 20.23 11.79
CA ARG A 63 12.94 19.44 11.73
C ARG A 63 13.15 17.93 11.64
N ILE A 64 14.38 17.47 11.34
CA ILE A 64 14.66 16.07 11.05
C ILE A 64 15.78 15.60 12.00
N PRO A 65 15.47 14.82 13.04
CA PRO A 65 16.48 14.25 13.91
C PRO A 65 17.23 13.13 13.17
N HIS A 66 18.56 13.14 13.28
CA HIS A 66 19.45 12.13 12.66
C HIS A 66 19.18 11.91 11.15
N PRO A 67 19.31 12.96 10.30
CA PRO A 67 19.12 12.80 8.87
C PRO A 67 20.15 11.83 8.27
N PHE A 68 19.74 11.03 7.28
CA PHE A 68 20.65 10.17 6.52
C PHE A 68 20.07 9.86 5.11
N PRO A 69 20.92 9.57 4.10
CA PRO A 69 20.46 9.24 2.76
C PRO A 69 19.60 7.97 2.79
N GLY A 70 18.37 8.04 2.28
CA GLY A 70 17.47 6.89 2.24
C GLY A 70 16.71 6.62 3.53
N MET A 71 16.56 7.62 4.41
CA MET A 71 15.62 7.59 5.52
C MET A 71 14.14 7.67 5.07
N GLU A 72 13.22 7.64 6.04
CA GLU A 72 11.77 7.85 5.90
C GLU A 72 11.41 8.89 4.83
N PHE A 73 10.76 8.45 3.75
CA PHE A 73 10.57 9.26 2.55
C PHE A 73 9.74 10.51 2.80
N LEU A 74 8.57 10.39 3.43
CA LEU A 74 7.66 11.52 3.64
C LEU A 74 8.27 12.57 4.58
N THR A 75 9.19 12.15 5.47
CA THR A 75 9.97 13.04 6.35
C THR A 75 11.07 13.77 5.56
N ALA A 76 11.78 13.07 4.66
CA ALA A 76 12.93 13.60 3.94
C ALA A 76 12.63 14.20 2.56
N ARG A 77 11.42 14.05 2.01
CA ARG A 77 11.04 14.43 0.63
C ARG A 77 11.53 15.82 0.21
N ASP A 78 11.30 16.82 1.04
CA ASP A 78 11.63 18.22 0.71
C ASP A 78 13.15 18.46 0.75
N VAL A 79 13.89 17.72 1.58
CA VAL A 79 15.37 17.70 1.58
C VAL A 79 15.89 17.02 0.33
N ILE A 80 15.33 15.86 -0.05
CA ILE A 80 15.67 15.13 -1.27
C ILE A 80 15.48 16.04 -2.50
N ALA A 81 14.35 16.76 -2.58
CA ALA A 81 14.07 17.71 -3.65
C ALA A 81 15.11 18.86 -3.75
N GLY A 82 15.74 19.21 -2.62
CA GLY A 82 16.84 20.18 -2.54
C GLY A 82 18.18 19.68 -3.11
N THR A 83 18.42 18.37 -3.16
CA THR A 83 19.72 17.80 -3.56
C THR A 83 20.07 18.04 -5.04
N LYS A 84 21.36 18.18 -5.33
CA LYS A 84 21.93 18.20 -6.69
C LYS A 84 21.69 16.85 -7.37
N ILE A 85 21.82 15.73 -6.66
CA ILE A 85 21.53 14.39 -7.21
C ILE A 85 20.09 14.34 -7.74
N PHE A 86 19.10 14.72 -6.93
CA PHE A 86 17.70 14.72 -7.38
C PHE A 86 17.49 15.65 -8.59
N LYS A 87 18.09 16.85 -8.59
CA LYS A 87 18.04 17.81 -9.71
C LYS A 87 18.72 17.32 -10.99
N ILE A 88 19.60 16.32 -10.91
CA ILE A 88 20.15 15.60 -12.07
C ILE A 88 19.18 14.48 -12.46
N LEU A 89 18.73 13.67 -11.50
CA LEU A 89 17.82 12.54 -11.74
C LEU A 89 16.46 12.97 -12.32
N THR A 90 15.95 14.17 -12.03
CA THR A 90 14.74 14.69 -12.70
C THR A 90 14.90 14.76 -14.22
N LYS A 91 16.11 15.03 -14.73
CA LYS A 91 16.44 15.10 -16.17
C LYS A 91 16.76 13.75 -16.80
N MET A 92 17.00 12.71 -16.00
CA MET A 92 17.34 11.37 -16.48
C MET A 92 16.14 10.75 -17.25
N PRO A 93 16.36 10.12 -18.42
CA PRO A 93 15.32 9.33 -19.09
C PRO A 93 15.11 7.99 -18.36
N LYS A 94 13.95 7.82 -17.72
CA LYS A 94 13.67 6.70 -16.79
C LYS A 94 13.06 5.46 -17.44
N GLY A 95 12.89 5.46 -18.76
CA GLY A 95 12.30 4.34 -19.50
C GLY A 95 10.77 4.35 -19.45
N ALA A 96 10.18 3.22 -19.08
CA ALA A 96 8.74 3.01 -18.95
C ALA A 96 8.35 2.77 -17.49
N LEU A 97 7.20 3.32 -17.08
CA LEU A 97 6.53 2.94 -15.83
C LEU A 97 5.76 1.64 -16.07
N LEU A 98 6.15 0.55 -15.39
CA LEU A 98 5.57 -0.78 -15.60
C LEU A 98 4.52 -1.19 -14.55
N HIS A 99 4.56 -0.56 -13.38
CA HIS A 99 3.73 -0.89 -12.23
C HIS A 99 3.22 0.42 -11.59
N SER A 100 1.91 0.66 -11.70
CA SER A 100 1.21 1.79 -11.08
C SER A 100 -0.29 1.57 -11.22
N HIS A 101 -1.06 1.89 -10.17
CA HIS A 101 -2.52 1.78 -10.19
C HIS A 101 -3.12 3.08 -10.71
N LEU A 102 -3.88 3.04 -11.80
CA LEU A 102 -4.29 4.25 -12.54
C LEU A 102 -5.13 5.20 -11.67
N ASP A 103 -5.97 4.66 -10.79
CA ASP A 103 -6.76 5.35 -9.77
C ASP A 103 -5.94 6.05 -8.67
N ALA A 104 -4.62 5.82 -8.64
CA ALA A 104 -3.64 6.53 -7.82
C ALA A 104 -2.55 7.27 -8.64
N THR A 105 -2.80 7.57 -9.92
CA THR A 105 -1.90 8.37 -10.78
C THR A 105 -2.31 9.82 -11.00
N VAL A 106 -3.47 10.26 -10.48
CA VAL A 106 -3.94 11.65 -10.59
C VAL A 106 -3.59 12.42 -9.33
N ASN A 107 -2.89 13.55 -9.46
CA ASN A 107 -2.57 14.40 -8.30
C ASN A 107 -3.86 14.83 -7.56
N GLN A 108 -3.90 14.68 -6.23
CA GLN A 108 -5.14 14.83 -5.48
C GLN A 108 -5.75 16.25 -5.50
N HIS A 109 -4.94 17.30 -5.68
CA HIS A 109 -5.47 18.66 -5.91
C HIS A 109 -6.12 18.80 -7.29
N ILE A 110 -5.61 18.08 -8.31
CA ILE A 110 -6.23 18.01 -9.64
C ILE A 110 -7.52 17.20 -9.57
N LEU A 111 -7.53 16.05 -8.88
CA LEU A 111 -8.73 15.24 -8.68
C LEU A 111 -9.85 16.04 -8.01
N LEU A 112 -9.53 16.78 -6.93
CA LEU A 112 -10.48 17.68 -6.26
C LEU A 112 -10.93 18.83 -7.17
N LYS A 113 -10.02 19.45 -7.93
CA LYS A 113 -10.39 20.50 -8.91
C LYS A 113 -11.38 19.98 -9.95
N LEU A 114 -11.13 18.80 -10.51
CA LEU A 114 -12.04 18.14 -11.46
C LEU A 114 -13.39 17.85 -10.80
N ALA A 115 -13.41 17.32 -9.57
CA ALA A 115 -14.64 17.09 -8.81
C ALA A 115 -15.46 18.39 -8.60
N LEU A 116 -14.81 19.52 -8.30
CA LEU A 116 -15.44 20.83 -8.15
C LEU A 116 -16.02 21.40 -9.47
N GLU A 117 -15.56 20.93 -10.63
CA GLU A 117 -16.10 21.33 -11.94
C GLU A 117 -17.41 20.59 -12.28
N GLN A 118 -17.75 19.53 -11.54
CA GLN A 118 -18.86 18.62 -11.87
C GLN A 118 -20.10 18.84 -10.98
N PRO A 119 -21.25 19.29 -11.55
CA PRO A 119 -22.47 19.55 -10.75
C PRO A 119 -23.12 18.27 -10.19
N ALA A 120 -22.77 17.09 -10.72
CA ALA A 120 -23.24 15.81 -10.20
C ALA A 120 -22.56 15.41 -8.89
N VAL A 121 -21.36 15.93 -8.59
CA VAL A 121 -20.56 15.47 -7.45
C VAL A 121 -21.05 16.13 -6.15
N HIS A 122 -21.50 15.28 -5.24
CA HIS A 122 -21.90 15.64 -3.89
C HIS A 122 -20.95 15.00 -2.88
N ILE A 123 -20.93 15.57 -1.67
CA ILE A 123 -20.12 15.12 -0.54
C ILE A 123 -20.97 15.07 0.72
N ALA A 124 -20.69 14.10 1.60
CA ALA A 124 -21.24 14.04 2.95
C ALA A 124 -20.13 13.78 3.98
N ALA A 125 -20.46 14.03 5.25
CA ALA A 125 -19.66 13.64 6.41
C ALA A 125 -20.55 12.88 7.40
N ALA A 126 -20.00 11.93 8.15
CA ALA A 126 -20.78 11.13 9.10
C ALA A 126 -21.35 11.92 10.30
N ARG A 127 -21.00 13.21 10.44
CA ARG A 127 -21.39 14.15 11.52
C ARG A 127 -20.97 15.59 11.15
N PRO A 128 -21.49 16.63 11.83
CA PRO A 128 -20.96 17.99 11.72
C PRO A 128 -19.44 18.05 11.96
N LEU A 129 -18.74 18.70 11.04
CA LEU A 129 -17.29 18.85 11.06
C LEU A 129 -16.87 19.95 12.04
N THR A 130 -15.88 19.64 12.88
CA THR A 130 -15.32 20.51 13.91
C THR A 130 -13.81 20.28 14.00
N ALA A 131 -13.06 21.24 14.55
CA ALA A 131 -11.61 21.10 14.73
C ALA A 131 -11.21 19.83 15.52
N ALA A 132 -12.08 19.34 16.41
CA ALA A 132 -11.84 18.14 17.22
C ALA A 132 -12.10 16.81 16.48
N ASN A 133 -12.81 16.82 15.35
CA ASN A 133 -13.19 15.59 14.63
C ASN A 133 -12.79 15.55 13.15
N LEU A 134 -12.35 16.67 12.56
CA LEU A 134 -12.04 16.82 11.13
C LEU A 134 -11.09 15.74 10.60
N ALA A 135 -9.92 15.58 11.25
CA ALA A 135 -8.91 14.57 10.89
C ALA A 135 -9.37 13.11 11.12
N SER A 136 -10.50 12.89 11.79
CA SER A 136 -11.08 11.56 12.07
C SER A 136 -12.39 11.29 11.34
N THR A 137 -12.86 12.24 10.53
CA THR A 137 -14.12 12.13 9.78
C THR A 137 -13.78 12.08 8.29
N GLN A 138 -13.91 10.89 7.71
CA GLN A 138 -13.68 10.65 6.30
C GLN A 138 -14.77 11.34 5.46
N PRO A 139 -14.41 12.04 4.36
CA PRO A 139 -15.38 12.55 3.39
C PRO A 139 -15.96 11.39 2.57
N ILE A 140 -17.26 11.46 2.28
CA ILE A 140 -17.98 10.48 1.47
C ILE A 140 -18.45 11.17 0.19
N PHE A 141 -17.79 10.90 -0.93
CA PHE A 141 -18.20 11.43 -2.23
C PHE A 141 -19.31 10.58 -2.87
N LYS A 142 -20.14 11.21 -3.70
CA LYS A 142 -21.12 10.53 -4.54
C LYS A 142 -21.50 11.35 -5.76
N ALA A 143 -21.45 10.75 -6.94
CA ALA A 143 -22.12 11.27 -8.12
C ALA A 143 -23.64 11.00 -8.03
N LEU A 144 -24.46 12.01 -8.31
CA LEU A 144 -25.92 11.93 -8.29
C LEU A 144 -26.52 12.25 -9.67
N SER A 145 -27.72 11.74 -9.91
CA SER A 145 -28.53 12.21 -11.05
C SER A 145 -29.15 13.58 -10.75
N ALA A 146 -29.44 14.36 -11.81
CA ALA A 146 -30.01 15.70 -11.67
C ALA A 146 -31.34 15.74 -10.88
N ALA A 147 -32.10 14.64 -10.88
CA ALA A 147 -33.34 14.50 -10.12
C ALA A 147 -33.12 14.31 -8.60
N GLN A 148 -31.90 13.96 -8.19
CA GLN A 148 -31.50 13.73 -6.80
C GLN A 148 -30.69 14.90 -6.20
N PHE A 149 -30.40 15.95 -6.99
CA PHE A 149 -29.64 17.11 -6.53
C PHE A 149 -30.32 17.78 -5.33
N THR A 150 -29.55 17.98 -4.27
CA THR A 150 -30.04 18.52 -3.00
C THR A 150 -30.18 20.04 -3.06
N GLN A 151 -31.39 20.57 -2.91
CA GLN A 151 -31.60 22.01 -2.80
C GLN A 151 -31.48 22.49 -1.35
N GLY A 152 -30.61 23.47 -1.10
CA GLY A 152 -30.61 24.29 0.11
C GLY A 152 -30.24 23.58 1.42
N GLN A 153 -29.17 22.78 1.44
CA GLN A 153 -28.65 22.19 2.68
C GLN A 153 -27.62 23.09 3.39
N ALA A 154 -27.53 22.90 4.71
CA ALA A 154 -26.57 23.56 5.59
C ALA A 154 -25.13 23.09 5.31
N SER A 155 -24.13 23.90 5.71
CA SER A 155 -22.71 23.56 5.58
C SER A 155 -22.37 22.28 6.34
N LEU A 156 -21.39 21.52 5.86
CA LEU A 156 -20.85 20.36 6.59
C LEU A 156 -20.32 20.73 7.99
N THR A 157 -20.00 22.00 8.22
CA THR A 157 -19.53 22.54 9.51
C THR A 157 -20.64 23.12 10.39
N ASP A 158 -21.89 23.20 9.90
CA ASP A 158 -23.00 23.75 10.68
C ASP A 158 -23.44 22.76 11.77
N ALA A 159 -23.70 23.26 12.99
CA ALA A 159 -24.17 22.42 14.10
C ALA A 159 -25.54 21.74 13.84
N ALA A 160 -26.28 22.22 12.83
CA ALA A 160 -27.55 21.64 12.37
C ALA A 160 -27.39 20.62 11.23
N TYR A 161 -26.16 20.40 10.72
CA TYR A 161 -25.91 19.42 9.67
C TYR A 161 -26.27 18.00 10.14
N VAL A 162 -27.03 17.28 9.32
CA VAL A 162 -27.44 15.90 9.60
C VAL A 162 -26.40 14.99 8.98
N GLY A 163 -25.77 14.14 9.80
CA GLY A 163 -24.75 13.20 9.32
C GLY A 163 -25.25 12.36 8.14
N GLU A 164 -24.36 12.15 7.17
CA GLU A 164 -24.61 11.46 5.89
C GLU A 164 -25.56 12.19 4.92
N SER A 165 -26.01 13.42 5.21
CA SER A 165 -26.74 14.23 4.21
C SER A 165 -25.79 14.78 3.14
N LEU A 166 -26.16 14.59 1.88
CA LEU A 166 -25.35 14.98 0.72
C LEU A 166 -25.47 16.49 0.45
N VAL A 167 -24.35 17.13 0.15
CA VAL A 167 -24.23 18.55 -0.20
C VAL A 167 -23.45 18.65 -1.51
N ASP A 168 -23.84 19.55 -2.44
CA ASP A 168 -23.04 19.85 -3.65
C ASP A 168 -21.61 20.24 -3.24
N VAL A 169 -20.60 19.65 -3.91
CA VAL A 169 -19.20 19.73 -3.45
C VAL A 169 -18.65 21.17 -3.45
N ARG A 170 -19.10 22.04 -4.37
CA ARG A 170 -18.72 23.45 -4.38
C ARG A 170 -19.36 24.19 -3.21
N THR A 171 -20.65 23.95 -2.96
CA THR A 171 -21.39 24.53 -1.84
C THR A 171 -20.76 24.15 -0.51
N ALA A 172 -20.38 22.88 -0.34
CA ALA A 172 -19.68 22.38 0.85
C ALA A 172 -18.33 23.07 1.06
N ARG A 173 -17.58 23.34 -0.02
CA ARG A 173 -16.30 24.07 0.00
C ARG A 173 -16.47 25.57 0.29
N GLU A 174 -17.42 26.23 -0.38
CA GLU A 174 -17.68 27.67 -0.25
C GLU A 174 -18.25 28.05 1.11
N THR A 175 -19.06 27.17 1.71
CA THR A 175 -19.69 27.37 3.02
C THR A 175 -18.89 26.76 4.18
N PHE A 176 -17.70 26.22 3.93
CA PHE A 176 -16.87 25.63 4.97
C PHE A 176 -16.46 26.68 6.01
N SER A 177 -16.55 26.34 7.31
CA SER A 177 -16.32 27.31 8.39
C SER A 177 -14.94 28.00 8.27
N PRO A 178 -14.88 29.35 8.35
CA PRO A 178 -13.62 30.10 8.44
C PRO A 178 -12.76 29.69 9.64
N GLU A 179 -13.36 29.21 10.74
CA GLU A 179 -12.63 28.71 11.91
C GLU A 179 -11.85 27.42 11.62
N LEU A 180 -12.26 26.68 10.58
CA LEU A 180 -11.57 25.48 10.08
C LEU A 180 -10.72 25.78 8.82
N GLY A 181 -10.47 27.05 8.49
CA GLY A 181 -9.68 27.47 7.33
C GLY A 181 -10.49 27.78 6.07
N GLY A 182 -11.82 27.75 6.12
CA GLY A 182 -12.68 28.07 4.98
C GLY A 182 -12.44 27.14 3.77
N PRO A 183 -12.57 27.65 2.53
CA PRO A 183 -12.36 26.84 1.32
C PRO A 183 -10.98 26.17 1.24
N ALA A 184 -9.93 26.78 1.79
CA ALA A 184 -8.58 26.17 1.84
C ALA A 184 -8.52 25.02 2.86
N GLY A 185 -9.15 25.18 4.02
CA GLY A 185 -9.27 24.11 5.03
C GLY A 185 -10.13 22.93 4.58
N PHE A 186 -11.12 23.17 3.71
CA PHE A 186 -11.82 22.11 2.99
C PHE A 186 -10.87 21.35 2.06
N ASP A 187 -10.11 22.05 1.23
CA ASP A 187 -9.14 21.43 0.31
C ASP A 187 -8.10 20.59 1.06
N ASP A 188 -7.55 21.12 2.15
CA ASP A 188 -6.58 20.42 3.02
C ASP A 188 -7.20 19.18 3.69
N TRP A 189 -8.47 19.24 4.13
CA TRP A 189 -9.19 18.09 4.70
C TRP A 189 -9.36 16.97 3.66
N ILE A 190 -9.82 17.30 2.45
CA ILE A 190 -10.00 16.30 1.39
C ILE A 190 -8.66 15.69 0.97
N VAL A 191 -7.64 16.52 0.71
CA VAL A 191 -6.31 16.05 0.28
C VAL A 191 -5.64 15.21 1.37
N GLY A 192 -5.82 15.54 2.65
CA GLY A 192 -5.34 14.72 3.77
C GLY A 192 -5.99 13.33 3.87
N TRP A 193 -7.22 13.16 3.37
CA TRP A 193 -7.88 11.86 3.26
C TRP A 193 -7.52 11.09 1.99
N LEU A 194 -7.06 11.77 0.94
CA LEU A 194 -6.59 11.20 -0.33
C LEU A 194 -5.09 10.87 -0.36
N THR A 195 -4.35 11.20 0.72
CA THR A 195 -2.89 11.01 0.82
C THR A 195 -2.50 10.38 2.15
N ILE A 196 -1.25 9.91 2.25
CA ILE A 196 -0.60 9.49 3.50
C ILE A 196 0.41 10.55 3.92
N ASN A 197 0.34 11.00 5.18
CA ASN A 197 1.28 11.98 5.74
C ASN A 197 2.30 11.33 6.73
N PRO A 198 3.41 12.03 7.10
CA PRO A 198 4.43 11.46 8.00
C PRO A 198 3.92 11.06 9.39
N GLU A 199 2.96 11.77 9.96
CA GLU A 199 2.37 11.45 11.27
C GLU A 199 1.53 10.16 11.20
N GLU A 200 0.93 9.91 10.03
CA GLU A 200 0.24 8.65 9.73
C GLU A 200 1.23 7.50 9.56
N ALA A 201 2.11 7.57 8.57
CA ALA A 201 3.04 6.49 8.22
C ALA A 201 3.94 6.06 9.38
N TYR A 202 4.49 7.03 10.13
CA TYR A 202 5.61 6.77 11.02
C TYR A 202 5.25 6.77 12.51
N LYS A 203 4.13 7.39 12.90
CA LYS A 203 3.71 7.48 14.32
C LYS A 203 2.39 6.75 14.62
N THR A 204 1.28 7.14 13.99
CA THR A 204 -0.06 6.62 14.36
C THR A 204 -0.36 5.27 13.71
N HIS A 205 -0.11 5.13 12.41
CA HIS A 205 -0.30 3.91 11.61
C HIS A 205 0.99 3.11 11.43
N ASN A 206 1.89 3.20 12.40
CA ASN A 206 3.29 2.74 12.39
C ASN A 206 3.59 1.23 12.20
N THR A 207 2.62 0.41 11.79
CA THR A 207 2.75 -1.04 11.54
C THR A 207 2.04 -1.40 10.23
N VAL A 208 2.55 -2.39 9.47
CA VAL A 208 1.99 -2.84 8.17
C VAL A 208 0.46 -2.87 8.13
N THR A 209 -0.21 -3.58 9.06
CA THR A 209 -1.69 -3.67 9.09
C THR A 209 -2.39 -2.32 9.24
N LYS A 210 -1.84 -1.39 10.04
CA LYS A 210 -2.46 -0.08 10.26
C LYS A 210 -2.24 0.83 9.05
N ILE A 211 -1.05 0.82 8.47
CA ILE A 211 -0.79 1.69 7.30
C ILE A 211 -1.58 1.19 6.09
N TRP A 212 -1.77 -0.12 5.92
CA TRP A 212 -2.70 -0.69 4.93
C TRP A 212 -4.15 -0.25 5.15
N GLN A 213 -4.61 -0.07 6.39
CA GLN A 213 -5.94 0.51 6.67
C GLN A 213 -6.05 1.98 6.22
N LYS A 214 -5.04 2.81 6.52
CA LYS A 214 -4.99 4.20 6.04
C LYS A 214 -4.87 4.26 4.51
N PHE A 215 -4.01 3.45 3.91
CA PHE A 215 -3.84 3.33 2.46
C PHE A 215 -5.15 2.94 1.78
N SER A 216 -5.82 1.87 2.24
CA SER A 216 -7.15 1.50 1.72
C SER A 216 -8.20 2.61 1.88
N SER A 217 -8.11 3.43 2.94
CA SER A 217 -9.03 4.57 3.11
C SER A 217 -8.84 5.69 2.07
N THR A 218 -7.66 5.83 1.44
CA THR A 218 -7.48 6.82 0.36
C THR A 218 -8.24 6.39 -0.88
N PHE A 219 -8.17 5.12 -1.27
CA PHE A 219 -8.95 4.56 -2.37
C PHE A 219 -10.45 4.62 -2.10
N LEU A 220 -10.91 4.20 -0.90
CA LEU A 220 -12.33 4.32 -0.53
C LEU A 220 -12.85 5.77 -0.55
N THR A 221 -11.95 6.76 -0.48
CA THR A 221 -12.29 8.18 -0.60
C THR A 221 -12.31 8.64 -2.06
N SER A 222 -11.34 8.22 -2.89
CA SER A 222 -11.26 8.60 -4.30
C SER A 222 -12.24 7.85 -5.20
N GLU A 223 -12.63 6.62 -4.85
CA GLU A 223 -13.39 5.67 -5.67
C GLU A 223 -14.65 6.27 -6.34
N PRO A 224 -15.51 7.04 -5.65
CA PRO A 224 -16.68 7.67 -6.27
C PRO A 224 -16.35 8.81 -7.26
N LEU A 225 -15.11 9.32 -7.25
CA LEU A 225 -14.60 10.31 -8.19
C LEU A 225 -13.87 9.62 -9.36
N THR A 226 -13.05 8.61 -9.07
CA THR A 226 -12.29 7.86 -10.08
C THR A 226 -13.16 6.93 -10.93
N HIS A 227 -14.35 6.54 -10.46
CA HIS A 227 -15.34 5.77 -11.22
C HIS A 227 -16.48 6.61 -11.84
N PHE A 228 -16.33 7.94 -11.87
CA PHE A 228 -17.27 8.87 -12.51
C PHE A 228 -16.69 9.36 -13.86
N VAL A 229 -17.35 9.04 -14.97
CA VAL A 229 -16.79 9.16 -16.34
C VAL A 229 -16.16 10.52 -16.68
N PRO A 230 -16.73 11.69 -16.30
CA PRO A 230 -16.09 12.99 -16.54
C PRO A 230 -14.72 13.22 -15.87
N ILE A 231 -14.33 12.35 -14.95
CA ILE A 231 -13.06 12.39 -14.20
C ILE A 231 -12.23 11.12 -14.43
N CYS A 232 -12.86 10.03 -14.88
CA CYS A 232 -12.51 8.67 -14.49
C CYS A 232 -11.08 8.20 -14.79
N THR A 233 -10.62 7.27 -13.96
CA THR A 233 -9.43 6.44 -14.16
C THR A 233 -9.86 4.98 -14.27
N ILE A 234 -9.15 4.17 -15.06
CA ILE A 234 -9.53 2.77 -15.27
C ILE A 234 -9.10 1.89 -14.09
N SER A 235 -10.09 1.26 -13.46
CA SER A 235 -9.94 0.20 -12.46
C SER A 235 -11.07 -0.81 -12.67
N PHE A 236 -10.75 -2.09 -12.95
CA PHE A 236 -11.76 -3.13 -13.24
C PHE A 236 -12.29 -3.82 -11.97
N LEU A 237 -12.39 -3.06 -10.88
CA LEU A 237 -13.03 -3.51 -9.65
C LEU A 237 -14.57 -3.51 -9.77
N PRO A 238 -15.24 -2.38 -10.09
CA PRO A 238 -16.65 -2.41 -10.46
C PRO A 238 -16.80 -3.01 -11.87
N LYS A 239 -18.01 -3.45 -12.21
CA LYS A 239 -18.34 -3.96 -13.56
C LYS A 239 -18.86 -2.88 -14.51
N THR A 240 -19.25 -1.73 -13.96
CA THR A 240 -19.73 -0.55 -14.67
C THR A 240 -19.29 0.72 -13.94
N MET A 241 -19.16 1.82 -14.68
CA MET A 241 -18.88 3.16 -14.14
C MET A 241 -20.12 4.05 -14.18
N THR A 242 -20.07 5.12 -13.39
CA THR A 242 -21.14 6.13 -13.33
C THR A 242 -21.00 7.12 -14.49
N ASN A 243 -22.03 7.25 -15.33
CA ASN A 243 -22.09 8.22 -16.43
C ASN A 243 -22.27 9.67 -15.90
N GLU A 244 -22.18 10.65 -16.80
CA GLU A 244 -22.48 12.08 -16.54
C GLU A 244 -23.84 12.33 -15.87
N GLN A 245 -24.80 11.44 -16.10
CA GLN A 245 -26.17 11.52 -15.60
C GLN A 245 -26.35 10.87 -14.21
N GLY A 246 -25.28 10.33 -13.61
CA GLY A 246 -25.32 9.70 -12.29
C GLY A 246 -25.77 8.25 -12.28
N GLU A 247 -25.65 7.53 -13.40
CA GLU A 247 -26.13 6.16 -13.60
C GLU A 247 -24.97 5.17 -13.83
N GLU A 248 -24.97 4.04 -13.10
CA GLU A 248 -23.90 3.01 -13.12
C GLU A 248 -24.00 2.07 -14.35
N VAL A 249 -23.95 2.63 -15.57
CA VAL A 249 -24.29 1.92 -16.83
C VAL A 249 -23.14 1.76 -17.81
N VAL A 250 -21.95 2.31 -17.53
CA VAL A 250 -20.85 2.37 -18.52
C VAL A 250 -19.95 1.15 -18.39
N GLU A 251 -20.02 0.23 -19.37
CA GLU A 251 -19.26 -1.04 -19.38
C GLU A 251 -17.77 -0.87 -19.73
N HIS A 252 -16.95 -1.85 -19.35
CA HIS A 252 -15.48 -1.88 -19.57
C HIS A 252 -15.03 -1.58 -21.00
N ARG A 253 -15.83 -1.97 -21.99
CA ARG A 253 -15.57 -1.73 -23.41
C ARG A 253 -15.47 -0.24 -23.73
N GLU A 254 -16.41 0.56 -23.20
CA GLU A 254 -16.43 2.02 -23.42
C GLU A 254 -15.26 2.70 -22.69
N TRP A 255 -14.78 2.14 -21.58
CA TRP A 255 -13.59 2.65 -20.90
C TRP A 255 -12.34 2.51 -21.77
N LEU A 256 -12.17 1.37 -22.46
CA LEU A 256 -11.05 1.18 -23.39
C LEU A 256 -11.12 2.09 -24.62
N LEU A 257 -12.33 2.37 -25.13
CA LEU A 257 -12.52 3.36 -26.20
C LEU A 257 -12.12 4.77 -25.75
N ASN A 258 -12.58 5.19 -24.57
CA ASN A 258 -12.20 6.49 -23.99
C ASN A 258 -10.68 6.58 -23.73
N PHE A 259 -10.06 5.52 -23.22
CA PHE A 259 -8.62 5.46 -23.00
C PHE A 259 -7.82 5.52 -24.31
N GLU A 260 -8.25 4.79 -25.34
CA GLU A 260 -7.65 4.88 -26.67
C GLU A 260 -7.75 6.28 -27.25
N GLN A 261 -8.92 6.92 -27.14
CA GLN A 261 -9.12 8.30 -27.56
C GLN A 261 -8.13 9.24 -26.84
N ILE A 262 -8.07 9.20 -25.51
CA ILE A 262 -7.16 10.05 -24.70
C ILE A 262 -5.69 9.80 -25.07
N VAL A 263 -5.27 8.53 -25.22
CA VAL A 263 -3.89 8.20 -25.62
C VAL A 263 -3.56 8.74 -27.02
N ASN A 264 -4.53 8.70 -27.94
CA ASN A 264 -4.35 9.23 -29.30
C ASN A 264 -4.38 10.77 -29.35
N GLU A 265 -5.19 11.41 -28.53
CA GLU A 265 -5.23 12.87 -28.36
C GLU A 265 -3.90 13.39 -27.80
N VAL A 266 -3.41 12.83 -26.70
CA VAL A 266 -2.09 13.18 -26.11
C VAL A 266 -0.95 12.99 -27.13
N LYS A 267 -0.97 11.89 -27.89
CA LYS A 267 0.00 11.67 -28.99
C LYS A 267 -0.11 12.73 -30.09
N ALA A 268 -1.32 13.13 -30.46
CA ALA A 268 -1.56 14.13 -31.49
C ALA A 268 -1.16 15.54 -31.02
N GLU A 269 -1.37 15.89 -29.75
CA GLU A 269 -0.92 17.14 -29.14
C GLU A 269 0.60 17.22 -29.07
N LEU A 270 1.26 16.22 -28.48
CA LEU A 270 2.72 16.16 -28.44
C LEU A 270 3.34 16.21 -29.83
N LYS A 271 2.71 15.58 -30.85
CA LYS A 271 3.16 15.69 -32.24
C LYS A 271 3.00 17.10 -32.84
N LYS A 272 1.95 17.85 -32.49
CA LYS A 272 1.82 19.27 -32.90
C LYS A 272 2.91 20.14 -32.28
N GLU A 273 3.39 19.77 -31.09
CA GLU A 273 4.49 20.44 -30.39
C GLU A 273 5.90 20.00 -30.84
N GLY A 274 6.03 19.03 -31.75
CA GLY A 274 7.33 18.44 -32.14
C GLY A 274 7.97 17.56 -31.05
N ARG A 275 7.11 16.95 -30.21
CA ARG A 275 7.44 16.13 -29.04
C ARG A 275 6.86 14.72 -29.16
N GLU A 276 6.63 14.22 -30.37
CA GLU A 276 6.06 12.87 -30.63
C GLU A 276 6.88 11.70 -30.08
N ASP A 277 8.12 11.95 -29.68
CA ASP A 277 9.03 11.00 -29.04
C ASP A 277 9.02 11.12 -27.50
N ASP A 278 8.30 12.07 -26.88
CA ASP A 278 8.15 12.16 -25.41
C ASP A 278 7.20 11.08 -24.87
N PHE A 279 6.27 10.59 -25.68
CA PHE A 279 5.27 9.60 -25.25
C PHE A 279 5.04 8.53 -26.33
N ILE A 280 5.49 7.30 -26.04
CA ILE A 280 5.29 6.13 -26.92
C ILE A 280 3.81 5.69 -26.90
N GLY A 281 3.16 5.82 -25.75
CA GLY A 281 1.80 5.38 -25.47
C GLY A 281 1.66 4.76 -24.09
N ALA A 282 0.45 4.33 -23.76
CA ALA A 282 0.14 3.57 -22.57
C ALA A 282 -0.62 2.29 -22.95
N LYS A 283 -0.58 1.29 -22.07
CA LYS A 283 -1.32 0.03 -22.15
C LYS A 283 -1.83 -0.31 -20.77
N ILE A 284 -2.87 -1.13 -20.68
CA ILE A 284 -3.59 -1.46 -19.46
C ILE A 284 -3.32 -2.91 -19.05
N ILE A 285 -2.90 -3.12 -17.80
CA ILE A 285 -2.96 -4.43 -17.16
C ILE A 285 -4.39 -4.59 -16.64
N TYR A 286 -5.07 -5.66 -16.99
CA TYR A 286 -6.39 -5.94 -16.44
C TYR A 286 -6.23 -6.45 -15.01
N THR A 287 -6.79 -5.75 -14.03
CA THR A 287 -6.62 -6.05 -12.60
C THR A 287 -7.96 -6.27 -11.92
N THR A 288 -8.01 -7.19 -10.97
CA THR A 288 -9.15 -7.31 -10.03
C THR A 288 -8.64 -7.66 -8.62
N LEU A 289 -9.49 -7.53 -7.61
CA LEU A 289 -9.07 -7.67 -6.21
C LEU A 289 -9.09 -9.12 -5.71
N ARG A 290 -8.01 -9.54 -5.07
CA ARG A 290 -7.81 -10.90 -4.52
C ARG A 290 -8.69 -11.26 -3.30
N PHE A 291 -9.81 -10.56 -3.08
CA PHE A 291 -10.84 -10.95 -2.12
C PHE A 291 -12.03 -11.70 -2.76
N ILE A 292 -12.23 -11.57 -4.08
CA ILE A 292 -13.36 -12.16 -4.81
C ILE A 292 -13.37 -13.70 -4.77
N THR A 293 -14.50 -14.33 -5.07
CA THR A 293 -14.58 -15.78 -5.22
C THR A 293 -13.93 -16.26 -6.53
N PRO A 294 -13.46 -17.52 -6.62
CA PRO A 294 -12.97 -18.07 -7.89
C PRO A 294 -14.00 -18.03 -9.03
N ALA A 295 -15.29 -18.17 -8.72
CA ALA A 295 -16.36 -18.06 -9.72
C ALA A 295 -16.59 -16.61 -10.22
N GLU A 296 -16.32 -15.60 -9.40
CA GLU A 296 -16.29 -14.21 -9.86
C GLU A 296 -15.05 -13.94 -10.72
N LEU A 297 -13.89 -14.55 -10.38
CA LEU A 297 -12.68 -14.44 -11.19
C LEU A 297 -12.89 -15.00 -12.61
N GLU A 298 -13.64 -16.10 -12.78
CA GLU A 298 -14.00 -16.64 -14.10
C GLU A 298 -14.65 -15.56 -15.00
N TRP A 299 -15.53 -14.73 -14.45
CA TRP A 299 -16.14 -13.60 -15.17
C TRP A 299 -15.09 -12.56 -15.59
N TYR A 300 -14.23 -12.11 -14.68
CA TYR A 300 -13.17 -11.15 -14.98
C TYR A 300 -12.17 -11.67 -16.02
N THR A 301 -11.84 -12.97 -15.99
CA THR A 301 -10.97 -13.59 -17.00
C THR A 301 -11.63 -13.70 -18.37
N ALA A 302 -12.94 -14.01 -18.43
CA ALA A 302 -13.69 -14.07 -19.68
C ALA A 302 -13.86 -12.68 -20.32
N ASP A 303 -14.11 -11.66 -19.49
CA ASP A 303 -14.19 -10.25 -19.91
C ASP A 303 -12.82 -9.75 -20.41
N CYS A 304 -11.74 -9.99 -19.66
CA CYS A 304 -10.37 -9.68 -20.11
C CYS A 304 -10.03 -10.32 -21.47
N LEU A 305 -10.43 -11.58 -21.69
CA LEU A 305 -10.24 -12.26 -22.98
C LEU A 305 -11.05 -11.62 -24.12
N ALA A 306 -12.29 -11.21 -23.86
CA ALA A 306 -13.14 -10.51 -24.83
C ALA A 306 -12.55 -9.15 -25.20
N LEU A 307 -12.16 -8.35 -24.21
CA LEU A 307 -11.53 -7.04 -24.41
C LEU A 307 -10.17 -7.16 -25.11
N LYS A 308 -9.36 -8.17 -24.80
CA LYS A 308 -8.10 -8.43 -25.52
C LYS A 308 -8.33 -8.76 -27.00
N ARG A 309 -9.45 -9.41 -27.34
CA ARG A 309 -9.80 -9.75 -28.73
C ARG A 309 -10.17 -8.51 -29.55
N GLU A 310 -10.86 -7.54 -28.94
CA GLU A 310 -11.23 -6.28 -29.59
C GLU A 310 -10.07 -5.24 -29.58
N PHE A 311 -9.35 -5.15 -28.46
CA PHE A 311 -8.29 -4.17 -28.21
C PHE A 311 -6.92 -4.83 -27.91
N PRO A 312 -6.35 -5.63 -28.85
CA PRO A 312 -5.13 -6.39 -28.62
C PRO A 312 -3.90 -5.51 -28.34
N HIS A 313 -3.93 -4.25 -28.78
CA HIS A 313 -2.90 -3.23 -28.59
C HIS A 313 -2.99 -2.51 -27.24
N LEU A 314 -4.14 -2.53 -26.55
CA LEU A 314 -4.35 -1.85 -25.27
C LEU A 314 -4.14 -2.79 -24.07
N ILE A 315 -4.65 -4.03 -24.10
CA ILE A 315 -4.51 -4.97 -22.97
C ILE A 315 -3.11 -5.59 -22.94
N ALA A 316 -2.32 -5.25 -21.92
CA ALA A 316 -0.93 -5.64 -21.70
C ALA A 316 -0.76 -6.99 -20.97
N GLY A 317 -1.74 -7.41 -20.17
CA GLY A 317 -1.64 -8.58 -19.28
C GLY A 317 -2.76 -8.63 -18.25
N PHE A 318 -2.63 -9.54 -17.28
CA PHE A 318 -3.60 -9.76 -16.19
C PHE A 318 -2.90 -9.87 -14.82
N ASP A 319 -3.52 -9.36 -13.75
CA ASP A 319 -3.00 -9.35 -12.37
C ASP A 319 -4.12 -9.36 -11.30
N LEU A 320 -3.77 -9.72 -10.05
CA LEU A 320 -4.62 -9.79 -8.86
C LEU A 320 -4.04 -8.94 -7.72
N VAL A 321 -4.66 -7.79 -7.43
CA VAL A 321 -4.11 -6.74 -6.57
C VAL A 321 -4.84 -6.63 -5.21
N GLY A 322 -4.29 -5.83 -4.28
CA GLY A 322 -4.80 -5.64 -2.90
C GLY A 322 -4.03 -6.46 -1.84
N ASP A 323 -4.18 -6.09 -0.54
CA ASP A 323 -3.36 -6.59 0.59
C ASP A 323 -3.14 -8.11 0.57
N GLU A 324 -1.90 -8.47 0.21
CA GLU A 324 -1.47 -9.85 0.02
C GLU A 324 -1.49 -10.67 1.33
N ASN A 325 -1.39 -10.00 2.47
CA ASN A 325 -1.31 -10.61 3.80
C ASN A 325 -2.70 -10.93 4.36
N LEU A 326 -3.70 -10.13 4.00
CA LEU A 326 -5.08 -10.26 4.47
C LEU A 326 -5.94 -11.14 3.56
N PHE A 327 -5.77 -11.02 2.24
CA PHE A 327 -6.66 -11.61 1.24
C PHE A 327 -6.16 -12.96 0.71
N LYS A 328 -6.71 -13.44 -0.42
CA LYS A 328 -6.45 -14.81 -0.88
C LYS A 328 -5.12 -14.93 -1.63
N PRO A 329 -4.38 -16.03 -1.43
CA PRO A 329 -3.21 -16.37 -2.24
C PRO A 329 -3.62 -16.82 -3.65
N LEU A 330 -2.67 -16.79 -4.59
CA LEU A 330 -2.85 -17.23 -5.98
C LEU A 330 -3.29 -18.70 -6.08
N ILE A 331 -2.83 -19.57 -5.17
CA ILE A 331 -3.25 -20.98 -5.12
C ILE A 331 -4.78 -21.16 -4.96
N ASP A 332 -5.49 -20.24 -4.29
CA ASP A 332 -6.96 -20.29 -4.15
C ASP A 332 -7.67 -20.03 -5.50
N TYR A 333 -6.96 -19.42 -6.46
CA TYR A 333 -7.44 -19.05 -7.79
C TYR A 333 -6.88 -19.93 -8.92
N ILE A 334 -6.13 -20.99 -8.59
CA ILE A 334 -5.38 -21.78 -9.58
C ILE A 334 -6.27 -22.42 -10.66
N GLY A 335 -7.53 -22.77 -10.33
CA GLY A 335 -8.49 -23.31 -11.30
C GLY A 335 -8.81 -22.31 -12.43
N PRO A 336 -9.46 -21.17 -12.13
CA PRO A 336 -9.73 -20.12 -13.11
C PRO A 336 -8.48 -19.61 -13.84
N LEU A 337 -7.34 -19.44 -13.15
CA LEU A 337 -6.10 -18.95 -13.78
C LEU A 337 -5.50 -19.96 -14.79
N LEU A 338 -5.59 -21.27 -14.51
CA LEU A 338 -5.17 -22.31 -15.46
C LEU A 338 -6.13 -22.40 -16.65
N GLN A 339 -7.45 -22.24 -16.42
CA GLN A 339 -8.45 -22.23 -17.48
C GLN A 339 -8.27 -21.02 -18.40
N PHE A 340 -8.17 -19.81 -17.84
CA PHE A 340 -7.91 -18.59 -18.60
C PHE A 340 -6.65 -18.68 -19.49
N ARG A 341 -5.58 -19.30 -18.99
CA ARG A 341 -4.37 -19.56 -19.80
C ARG A 341 -4.62 -20.55 -20.95
N ALA A 342 -5.52 -21.52 -20.77
CA ALA A 342 -5.95 -22.42 -21.85
C ALA A 342 -6.82 -21.67 -22.87
N ASP A 343 -7.76 -20.84 -22.42
CA ASP A 343 -8.67 -20.07 -23.27
C ASP A 343 -7.90 -19.04 -24.11
N CYS A 344 -6.93 -18.33 -23.52
CA CYS A 344 -5.99 -17.47 -24.23
C CYS A 344 -5.26 -18.22 -25.36
N LYS A 345 -4.76 -19.42 -25.06
CA LYS A 345 -4.05 -20.27 -26.04
C LYS A 345 -4.98 -20.76 -27.16
N GLU A 346 -6.22 -21.15 -26.84
CA GLU A 346 -7.21 -21.57 -27.83
C GLU A 346 -7.62 -20.39 -28.73
N ALA A 347 -7.79 -19.19 -28.15
CA ALA A 347 -8.09 -17.96 -28.88
C ALA A 347 -6.90 -17.42 -29.70
N GLY A 348 -5.69 -17.96 -29.54
CA GLY A 348 -4.47 -17.43 -30.18
C GLY A 348 -4.02 -16.07 -29.64
N LEU A 349 -4.41 -15.73 -28.40
CA LEU A 349 -4.13 -14.44 -27.76
C LEU A 349 -3.05 -14.57 -26.68
N GLU A 350 -2.07 -13.67 -26.68
CA GLU A 350 -1.07 -13.56 -25.61
C GLU A 350 -1.55 -12.54 -24.56
N ILE A 351 -1.93 -13.04 -23.38
CA ILE A 351 -2.16 -12.26 -22.17
C ILE A 351 -1.18 -12.77 -21.11
N PRO A 352 -0.04 -12.11 -20.89
CA PRO A 352 0.91 -12.52 -19.86
C PRO A 352 0.35 -12.19 -18.47
N PHE A 353 0.64 -13.06 -17.50
CA PHE A 353 0.47 -12.71 -16.09
C PHE A 353 1.58 -11.76 -15.65
N LEU A 354 1.21 -10.82 -14.79
CA LEU A 354 2.06 -9.75 -14.26
C LEU A 354 1.84 -9.61 -12.74
N PHE A 355 1.88 -10.74 -12.03
CA PHE A 355 1.31 -10.83 -10.68
C PHE A 355 2.03 -9.99 -9.62
N HIS A 356 1.27 -9.24 -8.81
CA HIS A 356 1.66 -8.93 -7.43
C HIS A 356 1.96 -10.23 -6.67
N ALA A 357 3.21 -10.41 -6.25
CA ALA A 357 3.62 -11.58 -5.49
C ALA A 357 4.78 -11.28 -4.53
N GLY A 358 4.63 -11.66 -3.25
CA GLY A 358 5.67 -11.54 -2.24
C GLY A 358 5.87 -10.11 -1.70
N GLU A 359 4.83 -9.28 -1.72
CA GLU A 359 4.79 -7.98 -1.05
C GLU A 359 4.57 -8.15 0.46
N THR A 360 5.54 -8.76 1.15
CA THR A 360 5.37 -9.16 2.53
C THR A 360 6.66 -9.23 3.34
N LEU A 361 6.53 -8.96 4.63
CA LEU A 361 7.54 -9.29 5.63
C LEU A 361 7.60 -10.79 5.97
N GLY A 362 6.58 -11.58 5.61
CA GLY A 362 6.48 -13.00 5.92
C GLY A 362 7.50 -13.88 5.19
N ASP A 363 7.69 -15.09 5.71
CA ASP A 363 8.51 -16.18 5.15
C ASP A 363 7.73 -17.47 5.41
N GLY A 364 7.31 -18.18 4.36
CA GLY A 364 6.32 -19.24 4.44
C GLY A 364 4.90 -18.77 4.79
N SER A 365 4.60 -17.47 4.63
CA SER A 365 3.26 -16.89 4.84
C SER A 365 2.36 -17.09 3.62
N LYS A 366 1.05 -16.80 3.75
CA LYS A 366 0.10 -16.86 2.61
C LYS A 366 0.44 -15.87 1.49
N ALA A 367 0.98 -14.71 1.83
CA ALA A 367 1.46 -13.74 0.85
C ALA A 367 2.71 -14.28 0.14
N ASP A 368 3.66 -14.75 0.93
CA ASP A 368 4.98 -15.20 0.48
C ASP A 368 4.92 -16.40 -0.49
N VAL A 369 3.99 -17.34 -0.29
CA VAL A 369 3.84 -18.49 -1.20
C VAL A 369 3.40 -18.11 -2.61
N ASN A 370 2.83 -16.92 -2.84
CA ASN A 370 2.42 -16.47 -4.17
C ASN A 370 3.60 -16.36 -5.14
N LEU A 371 4.83 -16.16 -4.65
CA LEU A 371 6.03 -16.19 -5.48
C LEU A 371 6.20 -17.53 -6.21
N TYR A 372 5.87 -18.65 -5.56
CA TYR A 372 5.95 -19.97 -6.17
C TYR A 372 4.89 -20.13 -7.26
N ASP A 373 3.65 -19.76 -6.96
CA ASP A 373 2.52 -19.88 -7.89
C ASP A 373 2.69 -18.97 -9.11
N ALA A 374 3.14 -17.72 -8.93
CA ALA A 374 3.40 -16.78 -10.01
C ALA A 374 4.47 -17.32 -10.98
N ILE A 375 5.56 -17.88 -10.46
CA ILE A 375 6.63 -18.50 -11.27
C ILE A 375 6.14 -19.77 -11.98
N LEU A 376 5.30 -20.60 -11.34
CA LEU A 376 4.72 -21.81 -11.94
C LEU A 376 3.62 -21.51 -12.99
N LEU A 377 2.87 -20.43 -12.81
CA LEU A 377 1.92 -19.91 -13.80
C LEU A 377 2.62 -19.31 -15.03
N GLY A 378 3.91 -18.99 -14.91
CA GLY A 378 4.73 -18.42 -15.98
C GLY A 378 4.57 -16.91 -16.08
N THR A 379 4.48 -16.21 -14.94
CA THR A 379 4.43 -14.75 -14.89
C THR A 379 5.62 -14.13 -15.62
N LYS A 380 5.38 -13.07 -16.38
CA LYS A 380 6.41 -12.36 -17.14
C LYS A 380 7.18 -11.37 -16.28
N ARG A 381 6.50 -10.79 -15.30
CA ARG A 381 7.05 -9.91 -14.27
C ARG A 381 6.40 -10.21 -12.92
N ILE A 382 7.04 -9.79 -11.83
CA ILE A 382 6.51 -9.89 -10.46
C ILE A 382 6.41 -8.48 -9.88
N GLY A 383 5.21 -8.10 -9.47
CA GLY A 383 4.96 -6.88 -8.69
C GLY A 383 5.56 -7.00 -7.29
N HIS A 384 6.35 -6.01 -6.90
CA HIS A 384 7.15 -5.89 -5.66
C HIS A 384 8.26 -6.94 -5.50
N GLY A 385 7.90 -8.23 -5.41
CA GLY A 385 8.84 -9.31 -5.14
C GLY A 385 9.63 -9.14 -3.85
N PHE A 386 9.12 -8.38 -2.87
CA PHE A 386 9.88 -7.91 -1.71
C PHE A 386 10.48 -9.06 -0.88
N SER A 387 9.71 -10.14 -0.65
CA SER A 387 10.14 -11.33 0.09
C SER A 387 11.03 -12.29 -0.71
N LEU A 388 11.18 -12.10 -2.04
CA LEU A 388 11.92 -13.01 -2.94
C LEU A 388 13.34 -13.32 -2.48
N VAL A 389 14.00 -12.37 -1.81
CA VAL A 389 15.36 -12.51 -1.28
C VAL A 389 15.53 -13.62 -0.22
N LYS A 390 14.43 -14.06 0.41
CA LYS A 390 14.39 -15.21 1.33
C LYS A 390 14.44 -16.55 0.60
N HIS A 391 14.15 -16.55 -0.70
CA HIS A 391 13.94 -17.74 -1.52
C HIS A 391 15.05 -17.91 -2.56
N PRO A 392 16.25 -18.43 -2.19
CA PRO A 392 17.39 -18.51 -3.10
C PRO A 392 17.10 -19.32 -4.37
N LYS A 393 16.24 -20.35 -4.29
CA LYS A 393 15.83 -21.09 -5.49
C LYS A 393 14.88 -20.29 -6.39
N LEU A 394 14.02 -19.44 -5.84
CA LEU A 394 13.14 -18.59 -6.64
C LEU A 394 13.94 -17.44 -7.27
N MET A 395 14.88 -16.82 -6.55
CA MET A 395 15.85 -15.87 -7.14
C MET A 395 16.60 -16.48 -8.34
N GLN A 396 17.11 -17.71 -8.19
CA GLN A 396 17.75 -18.44 -9.28
C GLN A 396 16.79 -18.61 -10.47
N LEU A 397 15.55 -19.01 -10.23
CA LEU A 397 14.54 -19.22 -11.27
C LEU A 397 14.14 -17.91 -11.98
N CYS A 398 14.01 -16.78 -11.26
CA CYS A 398 13.72 -15.49 -11.87
C CYS A 398 14.82 -15.08 -12.87
N ARG A 399 16.10 -15.23 -12.48
CA ARG A 399 17.21 -15.01 -13.41
C ARG A 399 17.22 -15.99 -14.58
N GLU A 400 17.06 -17.30 -14.33
CA GLU A 400 17.09 -18.34 -15.37
C GLU A 400 15.94 -18.25 -16.37
N LYS A 401 14.80 -17.68 -15.96
CA LYS A 401 13.58 -17.54 -16.77
C LYS A 401 13.36 -16.13 -17.33
N ASP A 402 14.30 -15.22 -17.10
CA ASP A 402 14.21 -13.81 -17.50
C ASP A 402 12.95 -13.10 -16.95
N ILE A 403 12.60 -13.38 -15.68
CA ILE A 403 11.48 -12.75 -14.96
C ILE A 403 11.97 -11.49 -14.26
N MET A 404 11.42 -10.34 -14.65
CA MET A 404 11.69 -9.05 -14.03
C MET A 404 10.92 -8.86 -12.72
N ILE A 405 11.54 -8.17 -11.76
CA ILE A 405 10.87 -7.66 -10.57
C ILE A 405 10.56 -6.17 -10.75
N GLU A 406 9.32 -5.78 -10.52
CA GLU A 406 8.88 -4.39 -10.47
C GLU A 406 9.05 -3.92 -9.03
N VAL A 407 10.02 -3.05 -8.76
CA VAL A 407 10.33 -2.61 -7.40
C VAL A 407 9.77 -1.20 -7.18
N CYS A 408 9.06 -1.01 -6.07
CA CYS A 408 8.38 0.23 -5.69
C CYS A 408 8.95 0.80 -4.38
N PRO A 409 10.15 1.43 -4.40
CA PRO A 409 10.91 1.79 -3.19
C PRO A 409 10.12 2.58 -2.15
N ILE A 410 9.38 3.60 -2.59
CA ILE A 410 8.65 4.51 -1.70
C ILE A 410 7.41 3.84 -1.11
N SER A 411 6.68 3.06 -1.92
CA SER A 411 5.58 2.21 -1.45
C SER A 411 6.06 1.26 -0.36
N ASN A 412 7.13 0.50 -0.62
CA ASN A 412 7.65 -0.48 0.34
C ASN A 412 8.18 0.15 1.65
N GLU A 413 8.64 1.41 1.63
CA GLU A 413 9.00 2.17 2.85
C GLU A 413 7.76 2.67 3.60
N ILE A 414 6.86 3.39 2.92
CA ILE A 414 5.65 3.96 3.53
C ILE A 414 4.75 2.84 4.10
N LEU A 415 4.55 1.75 3.36
CA LEU A 415 3.78 0.58 3.77
C LEU A 415 4.50 -0.31 4.81
N ARG A 416 5.66 0.15 5.32
CA ARG A 416 6.41 -0.42 6.46
C ARG A 416 6.98 -1.82 6.21
N LEU A 417 7.31 -2.14 4.95
CA LEU A 417 8.07 -3.34 4.59
C LEU A 417 9.58 -3.14 4.78
N THR A 418 10.06 -1.91 4.67
CA THR A 418 11.39 -1.51 5.18
C THR A 418 11.29 -0.27 6.07
N SER A 419 12.26 -0.11 6.99
CA SER A 419 12.43 1.11 7.79
C SER A 419 13.30 2.17 7.11
N SER A 420 14.03 1.80 6.05
CA SER A 420 14.91 2.68 5.28
C SER A 420 15.40 2.01 3.99
N MET A 421 15.88 2.81 3.04
CA MET A 421 16.40 2.32 1.77
C MET A 421 17.70 1.50 1.88
N PRO A 422 18.67 1.82 2.76
CA PRO A 422 19.83 0.95 2.99
C PRO A 422 19.48 -0.45 3.50
N MET A 423 18.27 -0.65 4.04
CA MET A 423 17.75 -1.96 4.47
C MET A 423 16.82 -2.62 3.44
N HIS A 424 16.51 -1.97 2.31
CA HIS A 424 15.63 -2.49 1.27
C HIS A 424 16.26 -3.73 0.59
N PRO A 425 15.49 -4.76 0.21
CA PRO A 425 16.00 -5.96 -0.48
C PRO A 425 16.56 -5.72 -1.90
N LEU A 426 16.44 -4.50 -2.44
CA LEU A 426 16.77 -4.18 -3.84
C LEU A 426 18.24 -4.49 -4.21
N PRO A 427 19.25 -4.12 -3.39
CA PRO A 427 20.64 -4.45 -3.70
C PRO A 427 20.91 -5.96 -3.75
N ILE A 428 20.15 -6.78 -3.01
CA ILE A 428 20.28 -8.25 -3.03
C ILE A 428 19.76 -8.80 -4.37
N VAL A 429 18.60 -8.32 -4.83
CA VAL A 429 18.01 -8.68 -6.14
C VAL A 429 18.97 -8.32 -7.27
N LEU A 430 19.50 -7.09 -7.28
CA LEU A 430 20.47 -6.61 -8.27
C LEU A 430 21.78 -7.41 -8.24
N ASN A 431 22.31 -7.73 -7.06
CA ASN A 431 23.54 -8.53 -6.89
C ASN A 431 23.38 -10.00 -7.32
N ASN A 432 22.15 -10.51 -7.45
CA ASN A 432 21.89 -11.85 -7.97
C ASN A 432 21.65 -11.87 -9.49
N GLY A 433 21.72 -10.73 -10.18
CA GLY A 433 21.58 -10.64 -11.63
C GLY A 433 20.13 -10.75 -12.12
N ILE A 434 19.18 -10.39 -11.26
CA ILE A 434 17.75 -10.37 -11.60
C ILE A 434 17.40 -9.00 -12.18
N PRO A 435 16.73 -8.91 -13.34
CA PRO A 435 16.36 -7.64 -13.96
C PRO A 435 15.27 -6.92 -13.13
N VAL A 436 15.39 -5.60 -13.03
CA VAL A 436 14.52 -4.76 -12.20
C VAL A 436 14.04 -3.53 -12.96
N ALA A 437 12.75 -3.20 -12.84
CA ALA A 437 12.21 -1.89 -13.19
C ALA A 437 11.83 -1.15 -11.91
N LEU A 438 12.27 0.10 -11.77
CA LEU A 438 11.82 0.98 -10.69
C LEU A 438 10.48 1.60 -11.07
N CYS A 439 9.52 1.50 -10.16
CA CYS A 439 8.14 1.90 -10.35
C CYS A 439 7.66 2.80 -9.20
N SER A 440 6.61 3.58 -9.43
CA SER A 440 6.10 4.57 -8.48
C SER A 440 4.86 4.11 -7.69
N ASP A 441 4.24 3.02 -8.13
CA ASP A 441 3.06 2.42 -7.50
C ASP A 441 1.86 3.39 -7.43
N ASP A 442 1.62 4.03 -6.28
CA ASP A 442 0.50 4.94 -6.01
C ASP A 442 0.99 6.38 -5.74
N PRO A 443 1.63 7.04 -6.73
CA PRO A 443 2.34 8.28 -6.50
C PRO A 443 1.45 9.46 -6.06
N ALA A 444 0.14 9.39 -6.31
CA ALA A 444 -0.82 10.36 -5.79
C ALA A 444 -1.08 10.18 -4.29
N VAL A 445 -1.10 8.94 -3.80
CA VAL A 445 -1.32 8.62 -2.37
C VAL A 445 -0.08 8.93 -1.54
N PHE A 446 1.10 8.62 -2.09
CA PHE A 446 2.41 8.83 -1.46
C PHE A 446 3.00 10.24 -1.71
N GLY A 447 2.40 11.05 -2.59
CA GLY A 447 2.79 12.44 -2.83
C GLY A 447 4.10 12.63 -3.61
N ASN A 448 4.45 11.69 -4.50
CA ASN A 448 5.72 11.62 -5.25
C ASN A 448 5.53 11.48 -6.78
N MET A 449 4.59 12.21 -7.38
CA MET A 449 4.29 12.17 -8.83
C MET A 449 5.52 11.98 -9.75
N GLY A 450 5.48 10.91 -10.56
CA GLY A 450 6.56 10.49 -11.43
C GLY A 450 7.50 9.48 -10.77
N LEU A 451 8.73 9.37 -11.28
CA LEU A 451 9.71 8.34 -10.87
C LEU A 451 11.01 8.90 -10.26
N SER A 452 11.18 10.23 -10.19
CA SER A 452 12.47 10.83 -9.81
C SER A 452 12.84 10.56 -8.35
N PHE A 453 11.86 10.41 -7.46
CA PHE A 453 12.10 10.09 -6.06
C PHE A 453 12.45 8.61 -5.87
N ASP A 454 11.79 7.68 -6.56
CA ASP A 454 12.11 6.24 -6.51
C ASP A 454 13.50 5.94 -7.07
N PHE A 455 13.90 6.62 -8.15
CA PHE A 455 15.28 6.55 -8.68
C PHE A 455 16.31 7.15 -7.70
N TYR A 456 15.96 8.19 -6.94
CA TYR A 456 16.81 8.71 -5.87
C TYR A 456 16.96 7.68 -4.74
N GLN A 457 15.85 7.13 -4.26
CA GLN A 457 15.82 6.14 -3.18
C GLN A 457 16.61 4.87 -3.54
N ALA A 458 16.51 4.39 -4.79
CA ALA A 458 17.30 3.27 -5.28
C ALA A 458 18.82 3.56 -5.36
N LEU A 459 19.21 4.80 -5.70
CA LEU A 459 20.61 5.22 -5.78
C LEU A 459 21.28 5.30 -4.40
N VAL A 460 20.55 5.76 -3.38
CA VAL A 460 21.07 5.88 -2.00
C VAL A 460 20.94 4.60 -1.18
N ALA A 461 20.22 3.58 -1.68
CA ALA A 461 20.12 2.27 -1.05
C ALA A 461 21.44 1.48 -1.00
N SER A 462 22.42 1.80 -1.86
CA SER A 462 23.72 1.10 -1.88
C SER A 462 24.81 1.93 -2.52
N GLU A 463 25.98 1.99 -1.90
CA GLU A 463 27.19 2.61 -2.48
C GLU A 463 27.62 1.98 -3.82
N VAL A 464 27.21 0.74 -4.09
CA VAL A 464 27.51 0.02 -5.34
C VAL A 464 26.58 0.46 -6.48
N THR A 465 25.36 0.89 -6.15
CA THR A 465 24.42 1.39 -7.16
C THR A 465 24.94 2.73 -7.68
N GLY A 466 25.35 2.75 -8.94
CA GLY A 466 25.77 3.94 -9.68
C GLY A 466 24.71 4.39 -10.68
N LEU A 467 25.05 5.45 -11.42
CA LEU A 467 24.25 5.98 -12.52
C LEU A 467 24.05 4.92 -13.62
N ILE A 468 25.05 4.08 -13.88
CA ILE A 468 24.98 2.99 -14.86
C ILE A 468 23.89 1.97 -14.51
N GLN A 469 23.74 1.63 -13.21
CA GLN A 469 22.69 0.71 -12.76
C GLN A 469 21.29 1.32 -12.90
N LEU A 470 21.14 2.62 -12.63
CA LEU A 470 19.88 3.33 -12.86
C LEU A 470 19.54 3.33 -14.37
N GLY A 471 20.54 3.58 -15.22
CA GLY A 471 20.40 3.52 -16.67
C GLY A 471 19.96 2.14 -17.16
N GLU A 472 20.50 1.06 -16.61
CA GLU A 472 20.08 -0.28 -17.01
C GLU A 472 18.67 -0.65 -16.51
N MET A 473 18.27 -0.27 -15.29
CA MET A 473 16.87 -0.45 -14.84
C MET A 473 15.87 0.34 -15.71
N ALA A 474 16.24 1.56 -16.12
CA ALA A 474 15.45 2.35 -17.06
C ALA A 474 15.37 1.68 -18.45
N ARG A 475 16.46 1.12 -18.95
CA ARG A 475 16.48 0.40 -20.23
C ARG A 475 15.71 -0.92 -20.19
N ASP A 476 15.86 -1.68 -19.11
CA ASP A 476 15.17 -2.94 -18.88
C ASP A 476 13.66 -2.72 -18.79
N SER A 477 13.18 -1.64 -18.17
CA SER A 477 11.73 -1.33 -18.16
C SER A 477 11.10 -1.29 -19.57
N ILE A 478 11.87 -0.91 -20.60
CA ILE A 478 11.41 -0.97 -22.00
C ILE A 478 11.50 -2.42 -22.52
N LYS A 479 12.61 -3.13 -22.27
CA LYS A 479 12.85 -4.52 -22.70
C LYS A 479 11.76 -5.48 -22.20
N TYR A 480 11.39 -5.41 -20.92
CA TYR A 480 10.42 -6.32 -20.27
C TYR A 480 8.96 -5.85 -20.32
N SER A 481 8.70 -4.68 -20.92
CA SER A 481 7.34 -4.19 -21.17
C SER A 481 6.50 -5.14 -22.04
N CYS A 482 5.19 -4.87 -22.11
CA CYS A 482 4.26 -5.53 -23.03
C CYS A 482 4.01 -4.72 -24.31
N MET A 483 4.97 -3.85 -24.69
CA MET A 483 5.04 -3.29 -26.04
C MET A 483 5.33 -4.38 -27.08
N ASP A 484 4.88 -4.18 -28.32
CA ASP A 484 5.27 -5.01 -29.45
C ASP A 484 6.74 -4.78 -29.88
N ALA A 485 7.24 -5.58 -30.81
CA ALA A 485 8.63 -5.51 -31.24
C ALA A 485 9.02 -4.16 -31.89
N GLY A 486 8.11 -3.52 -32.63
CA GLY A 486 8.31 -2.21 -33.25
C GLY A 486 8.21 -1.07 -32.25
N GLU A 487 7.20 -1.11 -31.37
CA GLU A 487 7.08 -0.20 -30.22
C GLU A 487 8.35 -0.22 -29.35
N LYS A 488 8.85 -1.41 -28.99
CA LYS A 488 10.11 -1.57 -28.22
C LYS A 488 11.32 -1.04 -28.96
N ALA A 489 11.47 -1.36 -30.24
CA ALA A 489 12.62 -0.89 -31.04
C ALA A 489 12.65 0.65 -31.11
N ARG A 490 11.48 1.29 -31.33
CA ARG A 490 11.35 2.75 -31.31
C ARG A 490 11.64 3.32 -29.92
N ALA A 491 11.04 2.77 -28.88
CA ALA A 491 11.22 3.23 -27.49
C ALA A 491 12.68 3.14 -27.04
N LEU A 492 13.37 2.03 -27.33
CA LEU A 492 14.81 1.87 -27.05
C LEU A 492 15.65 2.87 -27.84
N ALA A 493 15.41 3.06 -29.14
CA ALA A 493 16.18 4.03 -29.95
C ALA A 493 16.05 5.47 -29.42
N ILE A 494 14.85 5.87 -29.01
CA ILE A 494 14.59 7.17 -28.38
C ILE A 494 15.27 7.25 -27.00
N TRP A 495 15.19 6.19 -26.21
CA TRP A 495 15.79 6.14 -24.87
C TRP A 495 17.32 6.24 -24.93
N GLU A 496 18.00 5.46 -25.79
CA GLU A 496 19.46 5.51 -25.95
C GLU A 496 19.91 6.92 -26.39
N LYS A 497 19.20 7.55 -27.34
CA LYS A 497 19.48 8.94 -27.76
C LYS A 497 19.37 9.93 -26.59
N ARG A 498 18.31 9.82 -25.77
CA ARG A 498 18.12 10.66 -24.58
C ARG A 498 19.16 10.36 -23.50
N TRP A 499 19.55 9.09 -23.35
CA TRP A 499 20.52 8.64 -22.35
C TRP A 499 21.91 9.18 -22.66
N VAL A 500 22.39 9.06 -23.90
CA VAL A 500 23.67 9.63 -24.36
C VAL A 500 23.71 11.14 -24.09
N ALA A 501 22.70 11.89 -24.54
CA ALA A 501 22.64 13.34 -24.32
C ALA A 501 22.60 13.71 -22.82
N PHE A 502 21.93 12.90 -21.99
CA PHE A 502 21.88 13.08 -20.55
C PHE A 502 23.25 12.84 -19.88
N VAL A 503 23.94 11.73 -20.18
CA VAL A 503 25.26 11.45 -19.56
C VAL A 503 26.34 12.41 -20.07
N GLU A 504 26.28 12.83 -21.34
CA GLU A 504 27.15 13.88 -21.88
C GLU A 504 26.92 15.21 -21.15
N ALA A 505 25.66 15.60 -20.91
CA ALA A 505 25.34 16.81 -20.15
C ALA A 505 25.84 16.72 -18.69
N VAL A 506 25.70 15.56 -18.02
CA VAL A 506 26.27 15.37 -16.67
C VAL A 506 27.80 15.45 -16.71
N ALA A 507 28.45 14.81 -17.68
CA ALA A 507 29.90 14.82 -17.86
C ALA A 507 30.49 16.21 -18.21
N ALA A 508 29.72 17.08 -18.88
CA ALA A 508 30.15 18.41 -19.28
C ALA A 508 30.09 19.47 -18.15
N ASN A 509 29.31 19.24 -17.08
CA ASN A 509 29.14 20.20 -15.97
C ASN A 509 30.36 20.27 -15.00
N VAL A 510 31.57 19.97 -15.48
CA VAL A 510 32.80 19.84 -14.67
C VAL A 510 33.68 21.10 -14.68
N ASP A 511 33.65 21.89 -15.76
CA ASP A 511 34.65 22.93 -16.03
C ASP A 511 34.63 24.17 -15.09
N GLU A 512 33.67 24.29 -14.18
CA GLU A 512 33.66 25.40 -13.19
C GLU A 512 34.32 25.07 -11.83
N ARG A 513 34.71 23.81 -11.54
CA ARG A 513 35.14 23.44 -10.16
C ARG A 513 36.42 22.61 -10.01
N THR A 514 37.02 22.11 -11.09
CA THR A 514 38.28 21.33 -11.05
C THR A 514 39.55 22.20 -10.92
N SER A 515 39.56 23.14 -9.97
CA SER A 515 40.74 23.96 -9.63
C SER A 515 41.12 23.94 -8.15
N SER A 516 40.44 23.15 -7.30
CA SER A 516 40.67 23.16 -5.84
C SER A 516 40.75 21.81 -5.12
N THR A 517 40.32 20.69 -5.73
CA THR A 517 40.11 19.40 -5.03
C THR A 517 41.25 18.39 -5.09
N ASP A 518 42.40 18.72 -5.69
CA ASP A 518 43.55 17.83 -5.89
C ASP A 518 44.39 17.56 -4.61
N ARG A 519 43.71 17.51 -3.44
CA ARG A 519 44.35 17.39 -2.11
C ARG A 519 43.70 16.41 -1.12
N PHE A 520 42.62 15.72 -1.46
CA PHE A 520 41.88 14.88 -0.51
C PHE A 520 42.06 13.36 -0.66
N ASN A 521 42.84 12.88 -1.64
CA ASN A 521 43.00 11.44 -1.88
C ASN A 521 44.30 10.82 -1.31
N GLN A 522 44.69 11.22 -0.09
CA GLN A 522 45.66 10.51 0.76
C GLN A 522 45.27 10.61 2.23
N HIS A 523 44.41 9.68 2.69
CA HIS A 523 44.38 9.06 4.04
C HIS A 523 42.99 8.51 4.37
N ARG A 524 42.80 7.19 4.25
CA ARG A 524 41.78 6.47 5.02
C ARG A 524 42.16 4.99 5.21
N THR A 525 43.23 4.78 5.96
CA THR A 525 43.58 3.49 6.58
C THR A 525 43.68 3.68 8.09
N ASP A 526 42.54 3.62 8.78
CA ASP A 526 42.54 3.14 10.16
C ASP A 526 41.18 2.48 10.46
N GLY A 527 41.22 1.39 11.21
CA GLY A 527 40.07 0.57 11.52
C GLY A 527 39.61 0.76 12.96
N ARG A 528 38.30 0.71 13.20
CA ARG A 528 37.76 0.52 14.56
C ARG A 528 36.72 -0.58 14.57
N ARG A 529 37.07 -1.69 15.24
CA ARG A 529 36.13 -2.71 15.72
C ARG A 529 35.18 -2.08 16.75
N ARG A 530 33.94 -2.55 16.78
CA ARG A 530 33.19 -2.77 18.01
C ARG A 530 32.50 -4.12 17.94
N ASP A 531 32.54 -4.85 19.04
CA ASP A 531 32.18 -6.26 19.12
C ASP A 531 30.69 -6.50 19.36
N SER A 532 30.29 -7.75 19.19
CA SER A 532 28.92 -8.30 19.21
C SER A 532 28.29 -8.42 20.61
N ALA A 533 26.95 -8.47 20.67
CA ALA A 533 26.23 -9.21 21.72
C ALA A 533 24.93 -9.86 21.19
N PHE A 534 24.77 -11.13 21.51
CA PHE A 534 23.73 -12.10 21.11
C PHE A 534 22.31 -11.84 21.66
N TYR A 535 21.28 -12.43 21.02
CA TYR A 535 20.39 -13.43 21.64
C TYR A 535 19.79 -14.39 20.58
N SER A 536 19.26 -15.55 21.02
CA SER A 536 18.82 -16.69 20.18
C SER A 536 17.62 -17.43 20.81
N LEU A 537 17.04 -18.41 20.08
CA LEU A 537 15.95 -19.38 20.43
C LEU A 537 14.49 -18.90 20.17
N ALA A 538 13.53 -19.73 19.69
CA ALA A 538 13.53 -21.17 19.32
C ALA A 538 12.45 -21.53 18.25
N LEU A 539 12.50 -22.78 17.74
CA LEU A 539 11.64 -23.41 16.71
C LEU A 539 10.45 -24.23 17.29
N GLY A 540 9.43 -24.50 16.46
CA GLY A 540 8.38 -25.53 16.69
C GLY A 540 7.43 -25.69 15.47
N ALA A 541 6.96 -26.91 15.13
CA ALA A 541 6.36 -27.24 13.80
C ALA A 541 5.17 -28.24 13.83
N THR A 542 4.60 -28.56 12.62
CA THR A 542 3.58 -29.63 12.25
C THR A 542 2.08 -29.30 12.54
N SER A 543 1.05 -29.40 11.66
CA SER A 543 0.41 -30.43 10.76
C SER A 543 -0.51 -31.46 11.49
N ASP A 544 -1.61 -32.07 10.99
CA ASP A 544 -2.19 -32.47 9.66
C ASP A 544 -3.78 -32.34 9.65
N PRO A 545 -4.53 -32.30 8.51
CA PRO A 545 -5.94 -31.85 8.47
C PRO A 545 -7.02 -32.94 8.23
N ARG A 546 -8.31 -32.59 8.39
CA ARG A 546 -9.44 -33.18 7.63
C ARG A 546 -10.80 -32.46 7.80
N ARG A 547 -11.46 -32.19 6.66
CA ARG A 547 -12.91 -31.92 6.36
C ARG A 547 -13.83 -31.37 7.48
N TYR A 548 -14.62 -30.32 7.19
CA TYR A 548 -16.08 -30.31 7.44
C TYR A 548 -16.84 -29.27 6.58
N ARG A 549 -18.13 -29.52 6.32
CA ARG A 549 -19.06 -28.59 5.65
C ARG A 549 -19.37 -27.38 6.56
N GLN A 550 -19.72 -26.24 5.95
CA GLN A 550 -19.93 -24.98 6.66
C GLN A 550 -21.10 -25.01 7.65
N THR A 551 -20.77 -24.89 8.93
CA THR A 551 -21.60 -24.27 9.97
C THR A 551 -20.61 -23.67 10.97
N VAL A 552 -20.59 -22.35 11.14
CA VAL A 552 -19.56 -21.68 11.96
C VAL A 552 -19.91 -21.81 13.44
N PHE A 553 -19.61 -22.97 14.02
CA PHE A 553 -19.58 -23.13 15.46
C PHE A 553 -18.33 -22.44 16.01
N ALA A 554 -18.57 -21.28 16.60
CA ALA A 554 -17.59 -20.35 17.13
C ALA A 554 -17.54 -20.44 18.66
N ARG A 555 -16.36 -20.67 19.24
CA ARG A 555 -16.14 -20.48 20.68
C ARG A 555 -14.80 -19.79 20.87
N PHE A 556 -14.84 -18.50 21.17
CA PHE A 556 -13.67 -17.62 21.11
C PHE A 556 -13.37 -16.95 22.46
N ILE A 557 -12.10 -16.63 22.69
CA ILE A 557 -11.53 -16.19 23.96
C ILE A 557 -10.95 -14.80 23.72
N LEU A 558 -11.54 -13.75 24.32
CA LEU A 558 -11.06 -12.37 24.20
C LEU A 558 -9.98 -12.05 25.23
N ASP A 559 -9.01 -11.21 24.83
CA ASP A 559 -8.23 -10.40 25.74
C ASP A 559 -8.41 -8.92 25.39
N LEU A 560 -8.66 -8.08 26.40
CA LEU A 560 -9.01 -6.66 26.24
C LEU A 560 -8.24 -5.83 27.27
N SER A 561 -7.40 -4.91 26.79
CA SER A 561 -6.63 -4.01 27.66
C SER A 561 -6.31 -2.66 26.99
N GLN A 562 -7.07 -1.61 27.34
CA GLN A 562 -6.63 -0.21 27.25
C GLN A 562 -7.28 0.62 28.37
N PHE A 563 -6.42 1.20 29.24
CA PHE A 563 -6.60 2.32 30.20
C PHE A 563 -7.86 2.37 31.13
N ASP A 564 -7.77 2.68 32.42
CA ASP A 564 -6.64 3.07 33.28
C ASP A 564 -6.83 2.51 34.73
N SER A 565 -5.72 2.13 35.36
CA SER A 565 -5.57 1.59 36.72
C SER A 565 -6.27 0.25 37.09
N GLN A 566 -5.44 -0.73 37.47
CA GLN A 566 -5.76 -2.00 38.15
C GLN A 566 -6.50 -3.13 37.38
N ARG A 567 -5.69 -4.12 36.94
CA ARG A 567 -5.93 -5.59 36.97
C ARG A 567 -7.37 -6.13 36.77
N PHE A 568 -8.20 -5.56 35.92
CA PHE A 568 -9.52 -6.12 35.59
C PHE A 568 -9.75 -6.16 34.09
N ARG A 569 -10.15 -7.32 33.57
CA ARG A 569 -10.51 -7.53 32.14
C ARG A 569 -11.82 -8.30 32.05
N ILE A 570 -12.51 -8.24 30.91
CA ILE A 570 -13.70 -9.04 30.61
C ILE A 570 -13.45 -9.83 29.32
N LEU A 571 -13.70 -11.13 29.37
CA LEU A 571 -13.57 -12.10 28.29
C LEU A 571 -14.96 -12.59 27.89
N THR A 572 -15.27 -12.59 26.59
CA THR A 572 -16.62 -12.90 26.10
C THR A 572 -16.57 -13.92 24.96
N SER A 573 -17.46 -14.92 24.93
CA SER A 573 -17.55 -15.90 23.84
C SER A 573 -18.95 -15.95 23.25
N LEU A 574 -19.07 -15.92 21.91
CA LEU A 574 -20.34 -15.99 21.20
C LEU A 574 -20.38 -17.14 20.19
N VAL A 575 -21.53 -17.79 20.06
CA VAL A 575 -21.89 -18.59 18.88
C VAL A 575 -22.79 -17.71 18.00
N ILE A 576 -22.30 -17.30 16.83
CA ILE A 576 -22.99 -16.37 15.93
C ILE A 576 -23.42 -17.04 14.62
N THR A 577 -24.54 -16.57 14.07
CA THR A 577 -25.01 -16.83 12.71
C THR A 577 -25.29 -15.49 12.05
N ILE A 578 -24.68 -15.24 10.89
CA ILE A 578 -24.98 -14.06 10.08
C ILE A 578 -26.29 -14.34 9.34
N VAL A 579 -27.27 -13.45 9.52
CA VAL A 579 -28.60 -13.56 8.90
C VAL A 579 -28.80 -12.31 8.05
N SER A 580 -28.59 -12.43 6.74
CA SER A 580 -28.80 -11.32 5.80
C SER A 580 -30.12 -11.50 5.05
N PRO A 581 -31.13 -10.62 5.27
CA PRO A 581 -32.35 -10.59 4.48
C PRO A 581 -32.24 -9.70 3.23
N CYS A 582 -31.20 -8.85 3.10
CA CYS A 582 -30.95 -7.96 1.97
C CYS A 582 -29.49 -7.46 1.97
N MET A 583 -28.95 -7.12 0.78
CA MET A 583 -27.55 -6.65 0.62
C MET A 583 -27.18 -5.39 1.41
N SER A 584 -28.14 -4.59 1.88
CA SER A 584 -27.88 -3.31 2.54
C SER A 584 -27.78 -3.34 4.07
N GLN A 585 -28.13 -4.45 4.75
CA GLN A 585 -28.08 -4.53 6.22
C GLN A 585 -27.66 -5.93 6.72
N ILE A 586 -26.43 -6.03 7.23
CA ILE A 586 -25.93 -7.24 7.91
C ILE A 586 -26.49 -7.29 9.33
N MET A 587 -27.38 -8.26 9.60
CA MET A 587 -27.85 -8.58 10.95
C MET A 587 -27.12 -9.82 11.47
N ILE A 588 -26.65 -9.75 12.71
CA ILE A 588 -25.88 -10.81 13.37
C ILE A 588 -26.72 -11.37 14.50
N SER A 589 -27.03 -12.66 14.42
CA SER A 589 -27.73 -13.38 15.48
C SER A 589 -26.71 -14.13 16.34
N ALA A 590 -26.56 -13.72 17.60
CA ALA A 590 -25.81 -14.48 18.59
C ALA A 590 -26.77 -15.38 19.36
N SER A 591 -26.42 -16.65 19.57
CA SER A 591 -27.26 -17.64 20.28
C SER A 591 -26.83 -17.91 21.73
N SER A 592 -25.61 -17.48 22.08
CA SER A 592 -25.08 -17.59 23.44
C SER A 592 -24.06 -16.50 23.73
N ILE A 593 -23.86 -16.19 25.01
CA ILE A 593 -22.80 -15.33 25.52
C ILE A 593 -22.18 -15.94 26.79
N ASP A 594 -20.94 -16.42 26.71
CA ASP A 594 -20.10 -16.65 27.88
C ASP A 594 -19.47 -15.28 28.25
N VAL A 595 -19.42 -14.91 29.54
CA VAL A 595 -18.72 -13.70 30.05
C VAL A 595 -17.84 -14.13 31.23
N GLN A 596 -16.59 -13.68 31.29
CA GLN A 596 -15.67 -13.98 32.39
C GLN A 596 -14.85 -12.75 32.74
N ALA A 597 -14.79 -12.37 34.01
CA ALA A 597 -13.83 -11.38 34.45
C ALA A 597 -12.47 -12.01 34.78
N LEU A 598 -11.39 -11.35 34.34
CA LEU A 598 -10.00 -11.75 34.57
C LEU A 598 -9.34 -10.73 35.49
N GLY A 599 -8.74 -11.21 36.59
CA GLY A 599 -8.03 -10.37 37.57
C GLY A 599 -8.90 -9.90 38.74
N ASP A 600 -8.35 -8.95 39.51
CA ASP A 600 -8.87 -8.53 40.82
C ASP A 600 -9.99 -7.48 40.67
N VAL A 601 -11.19 -7.79 41.17
CA VAL A 601 -12.36 -6.90 41.11
C VAL A 601 -12.13 -5.61 41.93
N PRO A 602 -12.32 -4.41 41.36
CA PRO A 602 -12.32 -3.16 42.13
C PRO A 602 -13.32 -3.21 43.31
N HIS A 603 -12.86 -2.86 44.51
CA HIS A 603 -13.64 -2.87 45.75
C HIS A 603 -14.27 -4.23 46.13
N PRO A 604 -13.47 -5.25 46.47
CA PRO A 604 -13.92 -6.63 46.73
C PRO A 604 -14.94 -6.81 47.88
N SER A 605 -15.92 -7.70 47.69
CA SER A 605 -17.21 -7.67 48.43
C SER A 605 -17.23 -8.14 49.90
N LYS A 606 -16.16 -8.67 50.51
CA LYS A 606 -16.13 -9.49 51.77
C LYS A 606 -17.03 -10.74 51.80
N SER A 607 -18.26 -10.70 51.28
CA SER A 607 -19.19 -11.84 51.18
C SER A 607 -18.89 -12.71 49.96
N ARG A 608 -18.99 -14.04 50.11
CA ARG A 608 -18.84 -15.04 49.02
C ARG A 608 -20.19 -15.49 48.40
N LYS A 609 -21.33 -14.93 48.82
CA LYS A 609 -22.67 -15.32 48.32
C LYS A 609 -22.90 -14.84 46.86
N LEU A 610 -23.78 -15.55 46.13
CA LEU A 610 -24.21 -15.24 44.76
C LEU A 610 -24.81 -13.81 44.67
N ASN A 611 -24.03 -12.84 44.18
CA ASN A 611 -24.42 -11.42 44.21
C ASN A 611 -24.02 -10.62 42.95
N HIS A 612 -23.19 -11.18 42.07
CA HIS A 612 -22.76 -10.52 40.83
C HIS A 612 -23.57 -11.01 39.64
N PHE A 613 -23.91 -10.10 38.73
CA PHE A 613 -24.64 -10.37 37.50
C PHE A 613 -24.24 -9.30 36.47
N PHE A 614 -24.36 -9.56 35.18
CA PHE A 614 -24.15 -8.56 34.14
C PHE A 614 -25.46 -8.20 33.42
N ILE A 615 -25.49 -7.03 32.82
CA ILE A 615 -26.53 -6.57 31.92
C ILE A 615 -25.89 -6.30 30.56
N LEU A 616 -26.44 -6.91 29.51
CA LEU A 616 -26.12 -6.59 28.11
C LEU A 616 -27.14 -5.57 27.61
N LYS A 617 -26.66 -4.48 27.03
CA LYS A 617 -27.45 -3.52 26.26
C LYS A 617 -26.97 -3.47 24.82
N ILE A 618 -27.91 -3.24 23.91
CA ILE A 618 -27.65 -3.01 22.49
C ILE A 618 -28.45 -1.76 22.10
N ASP A 619 -27.77 -0.78 21.53
CA ASP A 619 -28.31 0.55 21.19
C ASP A 619 -29.03 1.21 22.39
N GLY A 620 -28.41 1.11 23.56
CA GLY A 620 -28.92 1.62 24.85
C GLY A 620 -30.03 0.77 25.48
N ASN A 621 -30.70 -0.08 24.72
CA ASN A 621 -31.78 -0.93 25.19
C ASN A 621 -31.24 -2.14 25.95
N LYS A 622 -31.78 -2.43 27.14
CA LYS A 622 -31.44 -3.65 27.89
C LYS A 622 -31.97 -4.88 27.14
N VAL A 623 -31.05 -5.70 26.64
CA VAL A 623 -31.36 -6.95 25.93
C VAL A 623 -31.40 -8.14 26.89
N PHE A 624 -30.51 -8.18 27.88
CA PHE A 624 -30.38 -9.34 28.77
C PHE A 624 -29.83 -8.98 30.16
N GLU A 625 -30.20 -9.74 31.19
CA GLU A 625 -29.61 -9.73 32.54
C GLU A 625 -29.27 -11.16 32.96
N SER A 626 -28.03 -11.40 33.37
CA SER A 626 -27.50 -12.73 33.62
C SER A 626 -27.88 -13.33 34.98
N ALA A 627 -27.67 -14.63 35.13
CA ALA A 627 -27.78 -15.31 36.41
C ALA A 627 -26.77 -14.76 37.43
N LYS A 628 -27.07 -14.93 38.73
CA LYS A 628 -26.17 -14.47 39.80
C LYS A 628 -25.07 -15.47 40.09
N VAL A 629 -23.82 -15.02 40.05
CA VAL A 629 -22.62 -15.83 40.29
C VAL A 629 -21.94 -15.42 41.61
N PRO A 630 -21.09 -16.29 42.21
CA PRO A 630 -20.40 -15.98 43.46
C PRO A 630 -19.33 -14.91 43.25
N ARG A 631 -18.45 -14.70 44.23
CA ARG A 631 -17.46 -13.62 44.16
C ARG A 631 -16.33 -13.89 43.16
N GLU A 632 -15.78 -15.10 43.16
CA GLU A 632 -14.65 -15.53 42.33
C GLU A 632 -14.82 -17.05 42.05
N PRO A 633 -14.54 -17.55 40.83
CA PRO A 633 -14.36 -16.77 39.60
C PRO A 633 -15.68 -16.11 39.16
N LEU A 634 -15.58 -14.88 38.65
CA LEU A 634 -16.72 -14.22 37.99
C LEU A 634 -16.83 -14.77 36.56
N GLN A 635 -17.65 -15.79 36.36
CA GLN A 635 -17.92 -16.36 35.05
C GLN A 635 -19.40 -16.71 34.89
N TRP A 636 -19.96 -16.30 33.77
CA TRP A 636 -21.31 -16.55 33.29
C TRP A 636 -21.24 -17.31 31.96
N LYS A 637 -22.23 -18.17 31.71
CA LYS A 637 -22.41 -18.89 30.45
C LYS A 637 -23.90 -18.93 30.14
N GLU A 638 -24.34 -18.05 29.25
CA GLU A 638 -25.75 -17.73 29.08
C GLU A 638 -26.19 -18.08 27.66
N GLN A 639 -27.19 -18.96 27.53
CA GLN A 639 -27.72 -19.42 26.25
C GLN A 639 -28.95 -18.55 25.88
N GLN A 640 -28.68 -17.29 25.54
CA GLN A 640 -29.70 -16.31 25.17
C GLN A 640 -29.46 -15.83 23.75
N GLN A 641 -30.50 -15.90 22.91
CA GLN A 641 -30.44 -15.34 21.56
C GLN A 641 -30.64 -13.82 21.58
N PHE A 642 -29.81 -13.08 20.83
CA PHE A 642 -29.93 -11.65 20.60
C PHE A 642 -29.39 -11.24 19.22
N HIS A 643 -29.74 -10.03 18.78
CA HIS A 643 -29.40 -9.51 17.45
C HIS A 643 -28.72 -8.14 17.55
N PHE A 644 -27.76 -7.88 16.67
CA PHE A 644 -27.09 -6.60 16.51
C PHE A 644 -26.57 -6.42 15.07
N THR A 645 -26.22 -5.19 14.69
CA THR A 645 -25.49 -4.90 13.44
C THR A 645 -24.03 -4.54 13.76
N PRO A 646 -23.11 -4.51 12.77
CA PRO A 646 -21.77 -3.96 12.97
C PRO A 646 -21.77 -2.50 13.49
N SER A 647 -22.83 -1.73 13.23
CA SER A 647 -22.97 -0.35 13.71
C SER A 647 -23.61 -0.20 15.09
N SER A 648 -24.34 -1.21 15.60
CA SER A 648 -24.99 -1.17 16.91
C SER A 648 -24.00 -0.86 18.04
N LYS A 649 -24.39 -0.04 19.02
CA LYS A 649 -23.60 0.16 20.25
C LYS A 649 -23.88 -0.98 21.23
N ILE A 650 -22.85 -1.68 21.68
CA ILE A 650 -22.95 -2.80 22.63
C ILE A 650 -22.31 -2.39 23.95
N ASP A 651 -23.10 -2.40 25.04
CA ASP A 651 -22.62 -2.13 26.39
C ASP A 651 -22.82 -3.38 27.29
N ILE A 652 -21.77 -3.84 28.00
CA ILE A 652 -21.83 -4.93 28.99
C ILE A 652 -21.43 -4.40 30.36
N ALA A 653 -22.39 -4.35 31.29
CA ALA A 653 -22.21 -3.78 32.63
C ALA A 653 -22.35 -4.85 33.72
N ILE A 654 -21.29 -5.12 34.47
CA ILE A 654 -21.28 -6.03 35.62
C ILE A 654 -21.71 -5.28 36.88
N TYR A 655 -22.70 -5.80 37.60
CA TYR A 655 -23.24 -5.24 38.83
C TYR A 655 -23.11 -6.21 40.00
N ARG A 656 -23.03 -5.64 41.22
CA ARG A 656 -23.15 -6.34 42.50
C ARG A 656 -24.40 -5.88 43.25
N LYS A 657 -25.23 -6.79 43.77
CA LYS A 657 -26.24 -6.42 44.77
C LYS A 657 -25.58 -6.29 46.15
N SER A 658 -25.44 -5.06 46.63
CA SER A 658 -24.95 -4.76 47.98
C SER A 658 -26.11 -4.60 48.96
N ARG A 659 -25.84 -4.80 50.26
CA ARG A 659 -26.72 -4.44 51.37
C ARG A 659 -26.08 -3.26 52.10
N ALA A 660 -26.58 -2.05 51.83
CA ALA A 660 -26.27 -0.86 52.61
C ALA A 660 -27.59 -0.26 53.09
N PHE A 661 -27.73 -0.04 54.41
CA PHE A 661 -28.88 0.64 55.04
C PHE A 661 -30.26 0.19 54.54
N GLY A 662 -30.52 -1.12 54.54
CA GLY A 662 -31.85 -1.71 54.28
C GLY A 662 -32.28 -1.78 52.81
N TRP A 663 -31.80 -0.90 51.93
CA TRP A 663 -32.21 -0.84 50.52
C TRP A 663 -31.29 -1.65 49.60
N ARG A 664 -31.87 -2.36 48.63
CA ARG A 664 -31.15 -3.20 47.64
C ARG A 664 -30.96 -2.45 46.32
N ARG A 665 -29.92 -1.62 46.21
CA ARG A 665 -29.51 -1.03 44.92
C ARG A 665 -28.36 -1.84 44.28
N PRO A 666 -28.36 -2.08 42.95
CA PRO A 666 -27.18 -2.56 42.24
C PRO A 666 -26.06 -1.52 42.32
N VAL A 667 -24.83 -1.99 42.51
CA VAL A 667 -23.60 -1.19 42.42
C VAL A 667 -22.87 -1.64 41.17
N LEU A 668 -22.51 -0.72 40.27
CA LEU A 668 -21.69 -1.04 39.10
C LEU A 668 -20.30 -1.47 39.57
N VAL A 669 -19.75 -2.50 38.93
CA VAL A 669 -18.47 -3.13 39.26
C VAL A 669 -17.47 -2.96 38.11
N ALA A 670 -17.94 -3.11 36.88
CA ALA A 670 -17.21 -2.83 35.65
C ALA A 670 -18.20 -2.62 34.50
N GLU A 671 -17.80 -1.89 33.47
CA GLU A 671 -18.58 -1.70 32.24
C GLU A 671 -17.63 -1.76 31.03
N TYR A 672 -18.10 -2.35 29.94
CA TYR A 672 -17.49 -2.32 28.61
C TYR A 672 -18.50 -1.67 27.67
N GLY A 673 -18.03 -0.86 26.71
CA GLY A 673 -18.84 -0.27 25.65
C GLY A 673 -18.04 -0.17 24.36
N GLY A 674 -18.63 -0.59 23.25
CA GLY A 674 -18.01 -0.55 21.91
C GLY A 674 -19.06 -0.63 20.80
N ARG A 675 -18.65 -0.55 19.53
CA ARG A 675 -19.54 -0.86 18.40
C ARG A 675 -19.65 -2.37 18.19
N GLY A 676 -20.69 -2.80 17.50
CA GLY A 676 -20.88 -4.19 17.08
C GLY A 676 -19.71 -4.70 16.27
N MET A 677 -19.08 -3.85 15.45
CA MET A 677 -17.85 -4.19 14.75
C MET A 677 -16.67 -4.36 15.70
N ASP A 678 -16.47 -3.50 16.69
CA ASP A 678 -15.38 -3.68 17.69
C ASP A 678 -15.56 -5.00 18.47
N PHE A 679 -16.80 -5.34 18.78
CA PHE A 679 -17.22 -6.59 19.43
C PHE A 679 -17.03 -7.83 18.55
N LEU A 680 -16.84 -7.67 17.23
CA LEU A 680 -16.48 -8.72 16.27
C LEU A 680 -14.99 -8.72 15.94
N ASP A 681 -14.36 -7.56 15.76
CA ASP A 681 -12.95 -7.41 15.41
C ASP A 681 -12.05 -7.97 16.52
N THR A 682 -12.45 -7.75 17.78
CA THR A 682 -11.78 -8.38 18.94
C THR A 682 -11.92 -9.91 18.94
N VAL A 683 -13.00 -10.46 18.35
CA VAL A 683 -13.21 -11.91 18.18
C VAL A 683 -12.33 -12.48 17.06
N PHE A 684 -11.95 -11.68 16.06
CA PHE A 684 -11.07 -12.12 14.97
C PHE A 684 -9.57 -12.01 15.28
N ARG A 685 -9.15 -11.07 16.14
CA ARG A 685 -7.73 -10.81 16.46
C ARG A 685 -7.04 -11.82 17.40
N SER A 686 -7.73 -12.85 17.87
CA SER A 686 -7.15 -13.90 18.74
C SER A 686 -6.76 -15.18 17.97
N ARG A 687 -6.30 -15.04 16.72
CA ARG A 687 -5.85 -16.13 15.83
C ARG A 687 -4.39 -15.98 15.45
#